data_AF-A0A8T2V5D7-F1
#
_entry.id   AF-A0A8T2V5D7-F1
#
_cell.length_a   1.000
_cell.length_b   1.000
_cell.length_c   1.000
_cell.angle_alpha   90.00
_cell.angle_beta   90.00
_cell.angle_gamma   90.00
#
_symmetry.space_group_name_H-M   'P 1'
#
loop_
_entity.id
_entity.type
_entity.pdbx_description
1 polymer ?
#
loop_
_entity_poly.entity_id
_entity_poly.type
_entity_poly.pdbx_seq_one_letter_code
_entity_poly.pdbx_strand_id
1 'polypeptide(L)'
;MAASEEMSSLFPIFILSVLGLFVIPWTIYRLVKAAERKNKNIHCMCSFCSRSPKYRTTLLKKVGNFSTCSNVTLIFMWVIMAFLVYYIKLMTREVQPFEPFSILGLESDATDSEIKKAYRRLSIQYHPDKNPDPEANKYFVEFISKAYQALTDPIARENFAKYGHPDGRQGMQMGIALPSFLLNINGGAASGILLLGLVGLGILFPLLVAVVYLSRSSKYTGNYVMHQTLSSYYYLMKPSLASSKVIDVFIKAAEYVEIPVRRSDDEPLQKLFMIVRSELNLNPKSLKQEQAKFWKRHPALVKTELLLLAQLSRNAAEVPKGLQADFAHILRLAPRLLEELMKMAVAARNAEGYGWLCPALGVMELSQNIIQAVSPSARKTVSGVEGSAAFLQLPHFSEQVVKKIGRKRVRTLQEFRELTYEERKELLVTKADFSAQEVGDVEAVLDMMPLISLDVTCETEGEEGIQEGDIVTMKAWVSLKRGNGLVVGHPHAPYFPYHKDETYWLLLADTSKNFIWVSQRVSFLDESAAVLAASKAIQETMEGTGANDTEVNKAVKDAVTKVRSGSRLVVVKFQAPAEGNYNLTAFCLSDTWIGCDKKMNVKLKISKRSRAGTRGMLSDENGIVAEDVEEDEEEEAVYDEDYESEYSEEEDDKSKEVKEEPKQNSDDESESEE
;
A
#
# COMPACT_ATOMS: atom_id res chain seq x y z
N MET A 1 49.64 -15.69 17.96
CA MET A 1 48.55 -15.79 18.97
C MET A 1 48.24 -14.44 19.62
N ALA A 2 49.22 -13.58 19.95
CA ALA A 2 48.94 -12.23 20.49
C ALA A 2 48.05 -11.35 19.56
N ALA A 3 48.27 -11.41 18.24
CA ALA A 3 47.47 -10.65 17.28
C ALA A 3 45.96 -10.98 17.29
N SER A 4 45.57 -12.22 17.65
CA SER A 4 44.14 -12.60 17.72
C SER A 4 43.45 -12.13 19.00
N GLU A 5 44.20 -11.92 20.09
CA GLU A 5 43.64 -11.38 21.34
C GLU A 5 43.46 -9.87 21.24
N GLU A 6 44.43 -9.15 20.67
CA GLU A 6 44.30 -7.70 20.42
C GLU A 6 43.18 -7.36 19.44
N MET A 7 42.98 -8.19 18.39
CA MET A 7 41.92 -7.99 17.41
C MET A 7 40.52 -8.37 17.91
N SER A 8 40.41 -9.15 18.99
CA SER A 8 39.12 -9.46 19.63
C SER A 8 38.45 -8.22 20.24
N SER A 9 39.24 -7.19 20.58
CA SER A 9 38.74 -5.91 21.09
C SER A 9 38.03 -5.04 20.04
N LEU A 10 38.27 -5.30 18.74
CA LEU A 10 37.68 -4.58 17.62
C LEU A 10 36.29 -5.10 17.23
N PHE A 11 35.96 -6.35 17.58
CA PHE A 11 34.68 -6.97 17.24
C PHE A 11 33.46 -6.25 17.85
N PRO A 12 33.45 -5.86 19.14
CA PRO A 12 32.34 -5.09 19.71
C PRO A 12 32.14 -3.73 19.01
N ILE A 13 33.22 -3.09 18.56
CA ILE A 13 33.17 -1.81 17.82
C ILE A 13 32.54 -2.03 16.44
N PHE A 14 32.91 -3.11 15.76
CA PHE A 14 32.31 -3.50 14.48
C PHE A 14 30.81 -3.80 14.62
N ILE A 15 30.39 -4.57 15.64
CA ILE A 15 28.96 -4.82 15.87
C ILE A 15 28.22 -3.52 16.19
N LEU A 16 28.82 -2.65 17.02
CA LEU A 16 28.24 -1.37 17.39
C LEU A 16 27.98 -0.48 16.15
N SER A 17 28.93 -0.41 15.22
CA SER A 17 28.77 0.39 14.00
C SER A 17 27.71 -0.18 13.06
N VAL A 18 27.68 -1.50 12.87
CA VAL A 18 26.65 -2.18 12.07
C VAL A 18 25.26 -1.98 12.69
N LEU A 19 25.11 -2.18 14.00
CA LEU A 19 23.84 -1.92 14.70
C LEU A 19 23.42 -0.45 14.57
N GLY A 20 24.35 0.49 14.73
CA GLY A 20 24.09 1.91 14.58
C GLY A 20 23.54 2.29 13.21
N LEU A 21 24.08 1.68 12.15
CA LEU A 21 23.63 1.90 10.76
C LEU A 21 22.16 1.52 10.52
N PHE A 22 21.63 0.52 11.24
CA PHE A 22 20.23 0.12 11.12
C PHE A 22 19.32 0.79 12.15
N VAL A 23 19.75 0.83 13.42
CA VAL A 23 18.93 1.32 14.54
C VAL A 23 18.68 2.81 14.42
N ILE A 24 19.69 3.62 14.09
CA ILE A 24 19.56 5.08 14.04
C ILE A 24 18.61 5.52 12.92
N PRO A 25 18.79 5.15 11.63
CA PRO A 25 17.85 5.54 10.59
C PRO A 25 16.44 5.00 10.83
N TRP A 26 16.31 3.79 11.37
CA TRP A 26 15.00 3.21 11.69
C TRP A 26 14.28 3.99 12.78
N THR A 27 15.00 4.49 13.79
CA THR A 27 14.43 5.37 14.83
C THR A 27 13.97 6.71 14.28
N ILE A 28 14.81 7.35 13.44
CA ILE A 28 14.48 8.61 12.78
C ILE A 28 13.21 8.43 11.93
N TYR A 29 13.17 7.40 11.08
CA TYR A 29 12.00 7.07 10.28
C TYR A 29 10.74 6.88 11.13
N ARG A 30 10.82 6.12 12.23
CA ARG A 30 9.68 5.91 13.13
C ARG A 30 9.21 7.18 13.81
N LEU A 31 10.13 8.04 14.25
CA LEU A 31 9.80 9.32 14.89
C LEU A 31 9.14 10.28 13.90
N VAL A 32 9.68 10.40 12.69
CA VAL A 32 9.09 11.22 11.60
C VAL A 32 7.69 10.71 11.26
N LYS A 33 7.52 9.40 11.04
CA LYS A 33 6.21 8.80 10.74
C LYS A 33 5.21 8.95 11.89
N ALA A 34 5.66 8.93 13.14
CA ALA A 34 4.80 9.17 14.29
C ALA A 34 4.36 10.64 14.38
N ALA A 35 5.22 11.58 14.01
CA ALA A 35 4.87 13.00 13.91
C ALA A 35 3.84 13.26 12.80
N GLU A 36 4.04 12.68 11.60
CA GLU A 36 3.09 12.81 10.48
C GLU A 36 1.69 12.29 10.81
N ARG A 37 1.57 11.17 11.53
CA ARG A 37 0.28 10.56 11.89
C ARG A 37 -0.59 11.46 12.76
N LYS A 38 -0.01 12.36 13.56
CA LYS A 38 -0.80 13.27 14.42
C LYS A 38 -1.59 14.31 13.61
N ASN A 39 -1.09 14.71 12.44
CA ASN A 39 -1.74 15.72 11.60
C ASN A 39 -2.94 15.19 10.79
N LYS A 40 -3.15 13.86 10.73
CA LYS A 40 -4.19 13.24 9.88
C LYS A 40 -5.56 13.05 10.55
N ASN A 41 -5.70 13.27 11.86
CA ASN A 41 -6.95 12.97 12.59
C ASN A 41 -7.98 14.12 12.58
N ILE A 42 -8.31 14.62 11.39
CA ILE A 42 -9.36 15.63 11.20
C ILE A 42 -10.68 14.88 11.05
N HIS A 43 -11.51 14.88 12.09
CA HIS A 43 -12.80 14.18 12.14
C HIS A 43 -13.93 15.12 12.54
N CYS A 44 -15.17 14.74 12.21
CA CYS A 44 -16.36 15.53 12.55
C CYS A 44 -16.54 15.68 14.07
N MET A 45 -16.90 16.89 14.51
CA MET A 45 -17.03 17.29 15.91
C MET A 45 -18.46 17.14 16.48
N CYS A 46 -19.37 16.48 15.78
CA CYS A 46 -20.73 16.27 16.28
C CYS A 46 -20.77 15.28 17.48
N SER A 47 -21.88 15.32 18.21
CA SER A 47 -22.12 14.49 19.40
C SER A 47 -22.05 12.98 19.13
N PHE A 48 -22.49 12.52 17.94
CA PHE A 48 -22.40 11.10 17.55
C PHE A 48 -20.97 10.65 17.31
N CYS A 49 -20.17 11.45 16.58
CA CYS A 49 -18.79 11.10 16.29
C CYS A 49 -17.92 11.12 17.55
N SER A 50 -18.10 12.11 18.43
CA SER A 50 -17.35 12.18 19.70
C SER A 50 -17.64 11.00 20.64
N ARG A 51 -18.86 10.45 20.61
CA ARG A 51 -19.24 9.24 21.38
C ARG A 51 -18.76 7.93 20.77
N SER A 52 -18.41 7.92 19.47
CA SER A 52 -18.04 6.70 18.76
C SER A 52 -16.71 6.11 19.31
N PRO A 53 -16.64 4.79 19.56
CA PRO A 53 -15.44 4.12 20.07
C PRO A 53 -14.26 4.17 19.08
N LYS A 54 -14.51 4.55 17.83
CA LYS A 54 -13.51 4.74 16.78
C LYS A 54 -12.56 5.90 17.09
N TYR A 55 -13.11 7.04 17.52
CA TYR A 55 -12.33 8.26 17.80
C TYR A 55 -11.86 8.35 19.25
N ARG A 56 -12.47 7.58 20.15
CA ARG A 56 -12.07 7.48 21.55
C ARG A 56 -10.84 6.57 21.70
N THR A 57 -9.65 7.18 21.71
CA THR A 57 -8.42 6.46 22.08
C THR A 57 -8.45 6.11 23.57
N THR A 58 -8.77 4.86 23.91
CA THR A 58 -8.57 4.37 25.28
C THR A 58 -7.07 4.34 25.59
N LEU A 59 -6.69 4.70 26.82
CA LEU A 59 -5.29 4.71 27.27
C LEU A 59 -4.60 3.34 27.00
N LEU A 60 -5.35 2.24 27.13
CA LEU A 60 -4.93 0.88 26.77
C LEU A 60 -4.53 0.72 25.28
N LYS A 61 -5.21 1.36 24.33
CA LYS A 61 -4.81 1.32 22.91
C LYS A 61 -3.54 2.12 22.63
N LYS A 62 -3.32 3.22 23.36
CA LYS A 62 -2.05 3.99 23.28
C LYS A 62 -0.88 3.16 23.82
N VAL A 63 -1.08 2.47 24.93
CA VAL A 63 -0.07 1.55 25.52
C VAL A 63 0.13 0.32 24.64
N GLY A 64 -0.93 -0.27 24.07
CA GLY A 64 -0.83 -1.42 23.16
C GLY A 64 -0.12 -1.10 21.85
N ASN A 65 -0.33 0.10 21.29
CA ASN A 65 0.42 0.56 20.11
C ASN A 65 1.90 0.84 20.43
N PHE A 66 2.19 1.33 21.64
CA PHE A 66 3.56 1.48 22.13
C PHE A 66 4.24 0.11 22.33
N SER A 67 3.50 -0.89 22.86
CA SER A 67 3.95 -2.28 23.04
C SER A 67 3.73 -3.16 21.81
N THR A 68 3.88 -2.60 20.61
CA THR A 68 3.96 -3.45 19.40
C THR A 68 5.32 -4.13 19.36
N CYS A 69 5.38 -5.39 18.94
CA CYS A 69 6.61 -6.20 18.84
C CYS A 69 7.79 -5.40 18.24
N SER A 70 7.50 -4.58 17.22
CA SER A 70 8.51 -3.75 16.58
C SER A 70 9.08 -2.59 17.43
N ASN A 71 8.32 -2.02 18.37
CA ASN A 71 8.85 -1.01 19.28
C ASN A 71 9.66 -1.67 20.41
N VAL A 72 9.21 -2.85 20.86
CA VAL A 72 9.94 -3.66 21.84
C VAL A 72 11.29 -4.10 21.26
N THR A 73 11.32 -4.57 20.00
CA THR A 73 12.59 -4.91 19.34
C THR A 73 13.50 -3.70 19.17
N LEU A 74 12.94 -2.51 18.87
CA LEU A 74 13.72 -1.29 18.78
C LEU A 74 14.35 -0.91 20.14
N ILE A 75 13.56 -0.92 21.22
CA ILE A 75 14.07 -0.66 22.59
C ILE A 75 15.14 -1.68 22.96
N PHE A 76 14.90 -2.96 22.68
CA PHE A 76 15.87 -4.03 22.92
C PHE A 76 17.19 -3.79 22.17
N MET A 77 17.13 -3.38 20.90
CA MET A 77 18.34 -3.04 20.12
C MET A 77 19.09 -1.83 20.70
N TRP A 78 18.40 -0.81 21.22
CA TRP A 78 19.04 0.30 21.94
C TRP A 78 19.70 -0.15 23.25
N VAL A 79 19.07 -1.07 24.00
CA VAL A 79 19.66 -1.65 25.21
C VAL A 79 20.92 -2.44 24.88
N ILE A 80 20.91 -3.26 23.83
CA ILE A 80 22.10 -3.96 23.33
C ILE A 80 23.19 -2.95 22.95
N MET A 81 22.83 -1.89 22.23
CA MET A 81 23.79 -0.87 21.83
C MET A 81 24.43 -0.17 23.03
N ALA A 82 23.64 0.19 24.05
CA ALA A 82 24.13 0.78 25.29
C ALA A 82 25.03 -0.21 26.07
N PHE A 83 24.65 -1.48 26.12
CA PHE A 83 25.46 -2.53 26.73
C PHE A 83 26.80 -2.72 25.99
N LEU A 84 26.81 -2.71 24.66
CA LEU A 84 28.03 -2.79 23.86
C LEU A 84 28.95 -1.59 24.10
N VAL A 85 28.40 -0.38 24.17
CA VAL A 85 29.17 0.83 24.52
C VAL A 85 29.78 0.70 25.92
N TYR A 86 29.00 0.23 26.89
CA TYR A 86 29.48 -0.02 28.25
C TYR A 86 30.58 -1.10 28.27
N TYR A 87 30.40 -2.19 27.53
CA TYR A 87 31.37 -3.27 27.39
C TYR A 87 32.67 -2.80 26.73
N ILE A 88 32.59 -2.00 25.65
CA ILE A 88 33.76 -1.38 25.01
C ILE A 88 34.50 -0.52 26.02
N LYS A 89 33.79 0.35 26.77
CA LYS A 89 34.39 1.19 27.81
C LYS A 89 35.12 0.37 28.89
N LEU A 90 34.62 -0.82 29.22
CA LEU A 90 35.29 -1.72 30.17
C LEU A 90 36.54 -2.40 29.58
N MET A 91 36.55 -2.68 28.28
CA MET A 91 37.62 -3.42 27.60
C MET A 91 38.75 -2.52 27.07
N THR A 92 38.50 -1.24 26.81
CA THR A 92 39.53 -0.27 26.41
C THR A 92 40.42 0.09 27.62
N ARG A 93 41.27 -0.85 28.05
CA ARG A 93 42.48 -0.50 28.81
C ARG A 93 43.51 0.02 27.81
N GLU A 94 44.13 1.15 28.15
CA GLU A 94 45.03 1.91 27.29
C GLU A 94 46.17 1.04 26.73
N VAL A 95 46.19 0.82 25.42
CA VAL A 95 47.39 0.37 24.71
C VAL A 95 48.33 1.56 24.70
N GLN A 96 49.21 1.64 25.69
CA GLN A 96 50.24 2.67 25.75
C GLN A 96 51.19 2.48 24.55
N PRO A 97 51.46 3.52 23.74
CA PRO A 97 52.41 3.41 22.64
C PRO A 97 53.78 2.96 23.19
N PHE A 98 54.45 2.05 22.49
CA PHE A 98 55.73 1.52 22.94
C PHE A 98 56.80 2.61 22.90
N GLU A 99 57.03 3.26 24.04
CA GLU A 99 58.03 4.31 24.22
C GLU A 99 59.22 3.77 25.05
N PRO A 100 60.35 3.41 24.41
CA PRO A 100 61.48 2.77 25.08
C PRO A 100 62.06 3.59 26.25
N PHE A 101 62.11 4.92 26.10
CA PHE A 101 62.59 5.83 27.14
C PHE A 101 61.64 5.88 28.34
N SER A 102 60.33 6.02 28.10
CA SER A 102 59.28 6.03 29.12
C SER A 102 59.20 4.69 29.87
N ILE A 103 59.38 3.56 29.19
CA ILE A 103 59.41 2.21 29.78
C ILE A 103 60.61 2.02 30.71
N LEU A 104 61.77 2.57 30.37
CA LEU A 104 62.97 2.54 31.22
C LEU A 104 63.00 3.65 32.28
N GLY A 105 62.06 4.60 32.22
CA GLY A 105 61.97 5.76 33.11
C GLY A 105 63.09 6.77 32.89
N LEU A 106 63.43 7.05 31.63
CA LEU A 106 64.49 7.95 31.19
C LEU A 106 63.95 9.07 30.30
N GLU A 107 64.65 10.19 30.25
CA GLU A 107 64.38 11.27 29.28
C GLU A 107 64.93 10.88 27.89
N SER A 108 64.38 11.49 26.84
CA SER A 108 64.68 11.15 25.44
C SER A 108 66.12 11.48 24.99
N ASP A 109 66.91 12.15 25.83
CA ASP A 109 68.32 12.51 25.65
C ASP A 109 69.29 11.66 26.50
N ALA A 110 68.79 10.65 27.22
CA ALA A 110 69.60 9.83 28.12
C ALA A 110 70.79 9.16 27.41
N THR A 111 71.94 9.19 28.07
CA THR A 111 73.19 8.59 27.56
C THR A 111 73.16 7.07 27.64
N ASP A 112 73.96 6.39 26.79
CA ASP A 112 74.10 4.92 26.81
C ASP A 112 74.48 4.36 28.20
N SER A 113 75.17 5.16 29.01
CA SER A 113 75.54 4.81 30.39
C SER A 113 74.33 4.80 31.34
N GLU A 114 73.38 5.71 31.14
CA GLU A 114 72.15 5.84 31.92
C GLU A 114 71.13 4.77 31.51
N ILE A 115 71.04 4.46 30.22
CA ILE A 115 70.21 3.37 29.68
C ILE A 115 70.62 2.02 30.29
N LYS A 116 71.93 1.71 30.32
CA LYS A 116 72.45 0.48 30.96
C LYS A 116 72.19 0.44 32.46
N LYS A 117 72.29 1.58 33.14
CA LYS A 117 72.03 1.69 34.59
C LYS A 117 70.55 1.48 34.91
N ALA A 118 69.65 2.08 34.14
CA ALA A 118 68.20 1.93 34.29
C ALA A 118 67.75 0.49 33.99
N TYR A 119 68.26 -0.12 32.90
CA TYR A 119 67.99 -1.51 32.57
C TYR A 119 68.48 -2.46 33.67
N ARG A 120 69.69 -2.25 34.23
CA ARG A 120 70.20 -3.08 35.34
C ARG A 120 69.35 -2.96 36.61
N ARG A 121 68.80 -1.78 36.90
CA ARG A 121 67.90 -1.56 38.04
C ARG A 121 66.57 -2.31 37.85
N LEU A 122 65.95 -2.16 36.68
CA LEU A 122 64.67 -2.77 36.35
C LEU A 122 64.79 -4.29 36.15
N SER A 123 65.87 -4.76 35.55
CA SER A 123 66.10 -6.20 35.37
C SER A 123 66.19 -6.93 36.69
N ILE A 124 66.83 -6.35 37.72
CA ILE A 124 66.88 -6.98 39.05
C ILE A 124 65.49 -7.09 39.69
N GLN A 125 64.59 -6.13 39.42
CA GLN A 125 63.23 -6.09 40.00
C GLN A 125 62.24 -7.03 39.28
N TYR A 126 62.41 -7.23 37.97
CA TYR A 126 61.48 -7.97 37.13
C TYR A 126 62.08 -9.25 36.51
N HIS A 127 63.28 -9.69 36.95
CA HIS A 127 63.90 -10.91 36.41
C HIS A 127 63.08 -12.16 36.79
N PRO A 128 62.87 -13.12 35.87
CA PRO A 128 62.14 -14.37 36.15
C PRO A 128 62.72 -15.22 37.27
N ASP A 129 64.04 -15.16 37.46
CA ASP A 129 64.69 -15.90 38.56
C ASP A 129 64.58 -15.21 39.93
N LYS A 130 64.27 -13.90 39.97
CA LYS A 130 64.24 -13.11 41.21
C LYS A 130 62.84 -12.70 41.64
N ASN A 131 61.90 -12.64 40.69
CA ASN A 131 60.51 -12.31 40.92
C ASN A 131 59.63 -13.47 40.42
N PRO A 132 58.94 -14.20 41.32
CA PRO A 132 58.10 -15.34 40.94
C PRO A 132 56.76 -14.91 40.29
N ASP A 133 56.44 -13.62 40.22
CA ASP A 133 55.18 -13.15 39.64
C ASP A 133 55.15 -13.32 38.11
N PRO A 134 54.15 -14.04 37.55
CA PRO A 134 54.08 -14.29 36.12
C PRO A 134 53.83 -13.02 35.30
N GLU A 135 53.20 -11.99 35.86
CA GLU A 135 53.00 -10.69 35.20
C GLU A 135 54.31 -9.89 35.13
N ALA A 136 55.14 -9.94 36.17
CA ALA A 136 56.45 -9.27 36.19
C ALA A 136 57.37 -9.83 35.11
N ASN A 137 57.31 -11.15 34.89
CA ASN A 137 58.11 -11.85 33.88
C ASN A 137 57.70 -11.47 32.46
N LYS A 138 56.38 -11.39 32.22
CA LYS A 138 55.85 -10.88 30.95
C LYS A 138 56.29 -9.45 30.71
N TYR A 139 56.16 -8.58 31.72
CA TYR A 139 56.55 -7.18 31.60
C TYR A 139 58.05 -7.02 31.30
N PHE A 140 58.90 -7.84 31.91
CA PHE A 140 60.33 -7.85 31.66
C PHE A 140 60.68 -8.24 30.21
N VAL A 141 60.10 -9.32 29.71
CA VAL A 141 60.39 -9.85 28.37
C VAL A 141 59.77 -8.97 27.29
N GLU A 142 58.53 -8.53 27.47
CA GLU A 142 57.77 -7.81 26.44
C GLU A 142 58.11 -6.32 26.37
N PHE A 143 58.40 -5.67 27.50
CA PHE A 143 58.61 -4.22 27.54
C PHE A 143 60.06 -3.86 27.89
N ILE A 144 60.58 -4.29 29.04
CA ILE A 144 61.90 -3.84 29.55
C ILE A 144 63.06 -4.31 28.65
N SER A 145 63.07 -5.60 28.29
CA SER A 145 64.11 -6.20 27.44
C SER A 145 64.10 -5.61 26.04
N LYS A 146 62.91 -5.49 25.44
CA LYS A 146 62.74 -4.88 24.11
C LYS A 146 63.08 -3.39 24.10
N ALA A 147 62.73 -2.64 25.14
CA ALA A 147 63.08 -1.22 25.24
C ALA A 147 64.60 -1.01 25.31
N TYR A 148 65.30 -1.85 26.09
CA TYR A 148 66.77 -1.81 26.14
C TYR A 148 67.41 -2.19 24.80
N GLN A 149 66.88 -3.22 24.12
CA GLN A 149 67.35 -3.61 22.78
C GLN A 149 67.11 -2.50 21.75
N ALA A 150 65.94 -1.88 21.77
CA ALA A 150 65.57 -0.77 20.89
C ALA A 150 66.53 0.42 20.98
N LEU A 151 67.06 0.71 22.18
CA LEU A 151 67.95 1.85 22.41
C LEU A 151 69.44 1.51 22.30
N THR A 152 69.84 0.24 22.48
CA THR A 152 71.25 -0.17 22.53
C THR A 152 71.76 -0.71 21.19
N ASP A 153 70.90 -1.36 20.39
CA ASP A 153 71.30 -1.89 19.08
C ASP A 153 71.28 -0.75 18.03
N PRO A 154 72.39 -0.47 17.34
CA PRO A 154 72.45 0.60 16.33
C PRO A 154 71.39 0.45 15.24
N ILE A 155 71.05 -0.79 14.83
CA ILE A 155 70.05 -1.05 13.79
C ILE A 155 68.65 -0.81 14.33
N ALA A 156 68.34 -1.30 15.53
CA ALA A 156 67.04 -1.11 16.16
C ALA A 156 66.77 0.36 16.53
N ARG A 157 67.82 1.10 16.91
CA ARG A 157 67.74 2.54 17.22
C ARG A 157 67.48 3.38 15.96
N GLU A 158 68.13 3.05 14.85
CA GLU A 158 67.86 3.68 13.55
C GLU A 158 66.44 3.36 13.06
N ASN A 159 66.02 2.10 13.18
CA ASN A 159 64.66 1.66 12.86
C ASN A 159 63.60 2.37 13.71
N PHE A 160 63.84 2.52 15.01
CA PHE A 160 62.95 3.24 15.90
C PHE A 160 62.88 4.73 15.55
N ALA A 161 64.02 5.37 15.25
CA ALA A 161 64.06 6.78 14.82
C ALA A 161 63.34 7.02 13.48
N LYS A 162 63.37 6.05 12.57
CA LYS A 162 62.80 6.16 11.22
C LYS A 162 61.35 5.68 11.10
N TYR A 163 60.94 4.68 11.89
CA TYR A 163 59.66 4.00 11.79
C TYR A 163 58.85 3.97 13.10
N GLY A 164 59.39 4.48 14.22
CA GLY A 164 58.73 4.50 15.52
C GLY A 164 58.64 3.13 16.21
N HIS A 165 59.33 2.10 15.71
CA HIS A 165 59.33 0.74 16.27
C HIS A 165 60.72 0.08 16.09
N PRO A 166 61.26 -0.65 17.09
CA PRO A 166 62.60 -1.25 17.03
C PRO A 166 62.81 -2.23 15.86
N ASP A 167 61.77 -2.99 15.51
CA ASP A 167 61.82 -3.98 14.43
C ASP A 167 61.72 -3.39 13.00
N GLY A 168 61.65 -2.07 12.85
CA GLY A 168 61.58 -1.38 11.55
C GLY A 168 60.17 -1.29 10.96
N ARG A 169 60.08 -1.20 9.62
CA ARG A 169 58.80 -1.06 8.90
C ARG A 169 57.92 -2.28 9.15
N GLN A 170 56.92 -2.13 10.03
CA GLN A 170 55.89 -3.14 10.23
C GLN A 170 55.13 -3.34 8.91
N GLY A 171 54.96 -4.59 8.49
CA GLY A 171 54.04 -4.92 7.40
C GLY A 171 52.62 -4.59 7.82
N MET A 172 51.79 -4.10 6.89
CA MET A 172 50.37 -3.89 7.15
C MET A 172 49.74 -5.26 7.48
N GLN A 173 49.49 -5.55 8.75
CA GLN A 173 48.78 -6.76 9.16
C GLN A 173 47.28 -6.51 8.98
N MET A 174 46.69 -7.15 7.96
CA MET A 174 45.27 -7.04 7.68
C MET A 174 44.50 -8.02 8.56
N GLY A 175 43.83 -7.47 9.58
CA GLY A 175 43.02 -8.21 10.53
C GLY A 175 41.55 -8.24 10.16
N ILE A 176 40.88 -9.37 10.37
CA ILE A 176 39.42 -9.45 10.35
C ILE A 176 38.94 -9.21 11.78
N ALA A 177 38.01 -8.27 11.97
CA ALA A 177 37.45 -7.94 13.28
C ALA A 177 36.48 -9.03 13.83
N LEU A 178 36.58 -10.28 13.37
CA LEU A 178 35.78 -11.39 13.86
C LEU A 178 36.54 -12.12 14.98
N PRO A 179 35.86 -12.56 16.05
CA PRO A 179 36.50 -13.22 17.17
C PRO A 179 37.02 -14.60 16.76
N SER A 180 38.15 -15.00 17.35
CA SER A 180 38.86 -16.24 17.01
C SER A 180 38.03 -17.51 17.24
N PHE A 181 37.07 -17.50 18.17
CA PHE A 181 36.18 -18.65 18.41
C PHE A 181 35.24 -18.97 17.23
N LEU A 182 34.94 -17.99 16.36
CA LEU A 182 34.11 -18.22 15.16
C LEU A 182 34.91 -18.87 14.03
N LEU A 183 36.22 -18.63 13.97
CA LEU A 183 37.09 -19.04 12.85
C LEU A 183 37.93 -20.28 13.16
N ASN A 184 38.11 -20.62 14.44
CA ASN A 184 38.86 -21.81 14.84
C ASN A 184 38.07 -23.09 14.58
N ILE A 185 38.35 -23.74 13.44
CA ILE A 185 37.74 -25.00 12.96
C ILE A 185 37.87 -26.14 14.00
N ASN A 186 38.89 -26.09 14.87
CA ASN A 186 39.15 -27.10 15.90
C ASN A 186 38.24 -26.98 17.14
N GLY A 187 37.52 -25.86 17.30
CA GLY A 187 36.49 -25.72 18.33
C GLY A 187 35.14 -26.19 17.77
N GLY A 188 34.45 -27.11 18.46
CA GLY A 188 33.14 -27.64 18.01
C GLY A 188 32.05 -26.58 17.76
N ALA A 189 32.27 -25.32 18.15
CA ALA A 189 31.41 -24.19 17.85
C ALA A 189 31.48 -23.75 16.37
N ALA A 190 32.65 -23.76 15.72
CA ALA A 190 32.81 -23.26 14.34
C ALA A 190 32.12 -24.17 13.32
N SER A 191 32.24 -25.50 13.50
CA SER A 191 31.54 -26.49 12.67
C SER A 191 30.02 -26.44 12.86
N GLY A 192 29.55 -26.22 14.09
CA GLY A 192 28.13 -26.03 14.40
C GLY A 192 27.54 -24.78 13.74
N ILE A 193 28.27 -23.66 13.73
CA ILE A 193 27.82 -22.41 13.09
C ILE A 193 27.80 -22.55 11.56
N LEU A 194 28.77 -23.24 10.97
CA LEU A 194 28.79 -23.50 9.53
C LEU A 194 27.63 -24.41 9.11
N LEU A 195 27.33 -25.46 9.90
CA LEU A 195 26.15 -26.29 9.68
C LEU A 195 24.85 -25.50 9.81
N LEU A 196 24.72 -24.65 10.84
CA LEU A 196 23.56 -23.77 11.00
C LEU A 196 23.41 -22.78 9.84
N GLY A 197 24.53 -22.26 9.32
CA GLY A 197 24.54 -21.41 8.12
C GLY A 197 24.04 -22.14 6.88
N LEU A 198 24.55 -23.36 6.63
CA LEU A 198 24.13 -24.19 5.51
C LEU A 198 22.67 -24.63 5.61
N VAL A 199 22.22 -25.08 6.78
CA VAL A 199 20.81 -25.46 7.00
C VAL A 199 19.90 -24.23 6.96
N GLY A 200 20.34 -23.13 7.55
CA GLY A 200 19.62 -21.86 7.59
C GLY A 200 19.39 -21.29 6.18
N LEU A 201 20.44 -21.21 5.38
CA LEU A 201 20.39 -20.61 4.05
C LEU A 201 19.93 -21.60 2.97
N GLY A 202 20.26 -22.89 3.10
CA GLY A 202 19.95 -23.92 2.12
C GLY A 202 18.58 -24.57 2.30
N ILE A 203 18.03 -24.62 3.52
CA ILE A 203 16.74 -25.30 3.78
C ILE A 203 15.73 -24.33 4.38
N LEU A 204 16.05 -23.70 5.52
CA LEU A 204 15.09 -22.86 6.23
C LEU A 204 14.69 -21.63 5.43
N PHE A 205 15.64 -20.99 4.74
CA PHE A 205 15.35 -19.81 3.93
C PHE A 205 14.46 -20.14 2.71
N PRO A 206 14.77 -21.15 1.86
CA PRO A 206 13.86 -21.56 0.79
C PRO A 206 12.49 -22.02 1.30
N LEU A 207 12.44 -22.76 2.41
CA LEU A 207 11.16 -23.18 3.01
C LEU A 207 10.36 -21.97 3.51
N LEU A 208 10.99 -21.02 4.18
CA LEU A 208 10.35 -19.78 4.62
C LEU A 208 9.82 -19.00 3.41
N VAL A 209 10.63 -18.85 2.36
CA VAL A 209 10.21 -18.19 1.12
C VAL A 209 9.04 -18.93 0.48
N ALA A 210 9.08 -20.26 0.40
CA ALA A 210 8.00 -21.08 -0.16
C ALA A 210 6.71 -20.95 0.67
N VAL A 211 6.79 -21.04 2.00
CA VAL A 211 5.63 -20.88 2.89
C VAL A 211 5.06 -19.47 2.78
N VAL A 212 5.89 -18.43 2.75
CA VAL A 212 5.43 -17.04 2.59
C VAL A 212 4.81 -16.83 1.21
N TYR A 213 5.41 -17.36 0.15
CA TYR A 213 4.89 -17.30 -1.21
C TYR A 213 3.53 -18.00 -1.32
N LEU A 214 3.42 -19.25 -0.86
CA LEU A 214 2.19 -20.03 -0.93
C LEU A 214 1.09 -19.49 -0.03
N SER A 215 1.42 -19.08 1.21
CA SER A 215 0.42 -18.60 2.16
C SER A 215 -0.04 -17.15 1.91
N ARG A 216 0.78 -16.33 1.24
CA ARG A 216 0.48 -14.92 1.00
C ARG A 216 0.42 -14.58 -0.47
N SER A 217 1.55 -14.66 -1.17
CA SER A 217 1.68 -14.11 -2.53
C SER A 217 0.83 -14.86 -3.57
N SER A 218 0.66 -16.17 -3.42
CA SER A 218 -0.13 -16.99 -4.33
C SER A 218 -1.63 -16.92 -4.02
N LYS A 219 -2.01 -16.73 -2.75
CA LYS A 219 -3.42 -16.68 -2.33
C LYS A 219 -4.05 -15.30 -2.52
N TYR A 220 -3.28 -14.23 -2.33
CA TYR A 220 -3.79 -12.87 -2.28
C TYR A 220 -3.18 -11.96 -3.35
N THR A 221 -3.97 -11.01 -3.84
CA THR A 221 -3.55 -9.98 -4.78
C THR A 221 -2.78 -8.85 -4.08
N GLY A 222 -2.28 -7.87 -4.83
CA GLY A 222 -1.59 -6.69 -4.27
C GLY A 222 -2.44 -5.90 -3.26
N ASN A 223 -3.76 -5.89 -3.43
CA ASN A 223 -4.71 -5.32 -2.46
C ASN A 223 -5.10 -6.33 -1.35
N TYR A 224 -4.33 -7.41 -1.15
CA TYR A 224 -4.54 -8.48 -0.18
C TYR A 224 -5.87 -9.25 -0.32
N VAL A 225 -6.60 -9.13 -1.43
CA VAL A 225 -7.88 -9.84 -1.71
C VAL A 225 -7.59 -11.20 -2.35
N MET A 226 -8.37 -12.23 -2.01
CA MET A 226 -8.13 -13.57 -2.54
C MET A 226 -8.36 -13.62 -4.06
N HIS A 227 -7.51 -14.36 -4.79
CA HIS A 227 -7.71 -14.58 -6.23
C HIS A 227 -9.06 -15.25 -6.55
N GLN A 228 -9.54 -16.14 -5.67
CA GLN A 228 -10.85 -16.78 -5.79
C GLN A 228 -12.01 -15.77 -5.74
N THR A 229 -11.87 -14.70 -4.96
CA THR A 229 -12.86 -13.62 -4.89
C THR A 229 -12.91 -12.84 -6.19
N LEU A 230 -11.74 -12.50 -6.75
CA LEU A 230 -11.68 -11.84 -8.05
C LEU A 230 -12.30 -12.70 -9.15
N SER A 231 -12.00 -14.00 -9.17
CA SER A 231 -12.63 -14.95 -10.10
C SER A 231 -14.15 -14.98 -9.94
N SER A 232 -14.64 -15.08 -8.71
CA SER A 232 -16.08 -15.06 -8.42
C SER A 232 -16.74 -13.77 -8.89
N TYR A 233 -16.16 -12.62 -8.55
CA TYR A 233 -16.64 -11.31 -9.01
C TYR A 233 -16.57 -11.18 -10.53
N TYR A 234 -15.53 -11.72 -11.16
CA TYR A 234 -15.38 -11.71 -12.61
C TYR A 234 -16.55 -12.43 -13.29
N TYR A 235 -16.85 -13.68 -12.91
CA TYR A 235 -17.92 -14.45 -13.55
C TYR A 235 -19.34 -13.99 -13.19
N LEU A 236 -19.53 -13.40 -12.00
CA LEU A 236 -20.85 -12.98 -11.53
C LEU A 236 -21.23 -11.57 -11.97
N MET A 237 -20.25 -10.73 -12.31
CA MET A 237 -20.51 -9.40 -12.83
C MET A 237 -21.16 -9.49 -14.21
N LYS A 238 -22.29 -8.81 -14.39
CA LYS A 238 -23.06 -8.77 -15.65
C LYS A 238 -23.41 -7.32 -16.01
N PRO A 239 -23.53 -6.97 -17.30
CA PRO A 239 -23.83 -5.59 -17.72
C PRO A 239 -25.20 -5.10 -17.23
N SER A 240 -26.18 -6.00 -17.09
CA SER A 240 -27.54 -5.73 -16.63
C SER A 240 -27.73 -5.87 -15.11
N LEU A 241 -26.64 -5.95 -14.34
CA LEU A 241 -26.71 -6.08 -12.89
C LEU A 241 -27.28 -4.79 -12.26
N ALA A 242 -28.50 -4.89 -11.73
CA ALA A 242 -29.14 -3.78 -11.02
C ALA A 242 -28.48 -3.51 -9.66
N SER A 243 -28.50 -2.27 -9.18
CA SER A 243 -27.89 -1.87 -7.91
C SER A 243 -28.40 -2.67 -6.70
N SER A 244 -29.70 -2.99 -6.69
CA SER A 244 -30.30 -3.85 -5.67
C SER A 244 -29.68 -5.26 -5.59
N LYS A 245 -29.14 -5.78 -6.70
CA LYS A 245 -28.56 -7.12 -6.81
C LYS A 245 -27.04 -7.15 -6.66
N VAL A 246 -26.39 -6.00 -6.54
CA VAL A 246 -24.93 -5.93 -6.32
C VAL A 246 -24.54 -6.56 -4.99
N ILE A 247 -25.39 -6.46 -3.95
CA ILE A 247 -25.14 -7.13 -2.66
C ILE A 247 -25.02 -8.65 -2.82
N ASP A 248 -25.85 -9.28 -3.69
CA ASP A 248 -25.85 -10.72 -3.94
C ASP A 248 -24.53 -11.19 -4.60
N VAL A 249 -23.87 -10.30 -5.35
CA VAL A 249 -22.54 -10.54 -5.94
C VAL A 249 -21.45 -10.28 -4.90
N PHE A 250 -21.56 -9.17 -4.16
CA PHE A 250 -20.58 -8.74 -3.17
C PHE A 250 -20.36 -9.79 -2.07
N ILE A 251 -21.43 -10.39 -1.54
CA ILE A 251 -21.34 -11.38 -0.45
C ILE A 251 -20.63 -12.67 -0.87
N LYS A 252 -20.53 -12.96 -2.17
CA LYS A 252 -19.89 -14.18 -2.70
C LYS A 252 -18.35 -14.12 -2.71
N ALA A 253 -17.75 -13.16 -2.01
CA ALA A 253 -16.32 -13.14 -1.77
C ALA A 253 -15.87 -14.41 -1.02
N ALA A 254 -14.75 -15.00 -1.44
CA ALA A 254 -14.16 -16.16 -0.77
C ALA A 254 -13.84 -15.87 0.70
N GLU A 255 -13.42 -14.63 1.03
CA GLU A 255 -13.18 -14.21 2.41
C GLU A 255 -14.45 -14.27 3.29
N TYR A 256 -15.64 -14.10 2.71
CA TYR A 256 -16.91 -14.24 3.43
C TYR A 256 -17.39 -15.69 3.47
N VAL A 257 -17.05 -16.49 2.47
CA VAL A 257 -17.32 -17.94 2.45
C VAL A 257 -16.51 -18.67 3.52
N GLU A 258 -15.27 -18.24 3.79
CA GLU A 258 -14.38 -18.81 4.82
C GLU A 258 -14.82 -18.45 6.27
N ILE A 259 -15.82 -17.60 6.48
CA ILE A 259 -16.29 -17.23 7.83
C ILE A 259 -16.91 -18.46 8.52
N PRO A 260 -16.50 -18.79 9.76
CA PRO A 260 -17.02 -19.96 10.45
C PRO A 260 -18.51 -19.80 10.78
N VAL A 261 -19.29 -20.83 10.46
CA VAL A 261 -20.69 -20.95 10.85
C VAL A 261 -20.80 -21.99 11.94
N ARG A 262 -21.16 -21.54 13.15
CA ARG A 262 -21.25 -22.41 14.33
C ARG A 262 -22.68 -22.89 14.47
N ARG A 263 -22.88 -24.09 15.03
CA ARG A 263 -24.24 -24.60 15.35
C ARG A 263 -25.01 -23.69 16.32
N SER A 264 -24.29 -22.95 17.17
CA SER A 264 -24.87 -21.94 18.07
C SER A 264 -25.46 -20.73 17.34
N ASP A 265 -25.16 -20.54 16.05
CA ASP A 265 -25.53 -19.35 15.31
C ASP A 265 -26.96 -19.43 14.75
N ASP A 266 -27.57 -20.62 14.67
CA ASP A 266 -28.87 -20.83 14.01
C ASP A 266 -30.00 -19.99 14.62
N GLU A 267 -30.19 -20.05 15.95
CA GLU A 267 -31.21 -19.26 16.65
C GLU A 267 -30.94 -17.73 16.55
N PRO A 268 -29.72 -17.23 16.84
CA PRO A 268 -29.34 -15.84 16.57
C PRO A 268 -29.64 -15.36 15.13
N LEU A 269 -29.33 -16.18 14.12
CA LEU A 269 -29.54 -15.82 12.71
C LEU A 269 -31.01 -15.78 12.34
N GLN A 270 -31.85 -16.66 12.90
CA GLN A 270 -33.30 -16.62 12.69
C GLN A 270 -33.92 -15.36 13.29
N LYS A 271 -33.50 -14.97 14.51
CA LYS A 271 -33.93 -13.71 15.14
C LYS A 271 -33.55 -12.50 14.27
N LEU A 272 -32.30 -12.48 13.80
CA LEU A 272 -31.81 -11.41 12.93
C LEU A 272 -32.58 -11.36 11.60
N PHE A 273 -32.84 -12.52 11.00
CA PHE A 273 -33.63 -12.62 9.78
C PHE A 273 -35.02 -11.98 9.94
N MET A 274 -35.71 -12.17 11.08
CA MET A 274 -37.01 -11.54 11.31
C MET A 274 -36.92 -10.00 11.33
N ILE A 275 -35.85 -9.44 11.88
CA ILE A 275 -35.62 -7.99 11.95
C ILE A 275 -35.35 -7.40 10.56
N VAL A 276 -34.45 -8.02 9.79
CA VAL A 276 -34.00 -7.46 8.50
C VAL A 276 -34.80 -7.95 7.29
N ARG A 277 -35.84 -8.75 7.51
CA ARG A 277 -36.62 -9.41 6.44
C ARG A 277 -37.18 -8.45 5.39
N SER A 278 -37.57 -7.24 5.80
CA SER A 278 -38.14 -6.22 4.91
C SER A 278 -37.12 -5.67 3.91
N GLU A 279 -35.83 -5.75 4.23
CA GLU A 279 -34.74 -5.25 3.38
C GLU A 279 -34.18 -6.30 2.43
N LEU A 280 -34.56 -7.56 2.61
CA LEU A 280 -34.19 -8.60 1.66
C LEU A 280 -34.95 -8.40 0.35
N ASN A 281 -34.26 -8.60 -0.77
CA ASN A 281 -34.85 -8.60 -2.11
C ASN A 281 -35.68 -9.88 -2.39
N LEU A 282 -36.60 -10.23 -1.48
CA LEU A 282 -37.52 -11.36 -1.63
C LEU A 282 -38.76 -10.91 -2.39
N ASN A 283 -39.19 -11.70 -3.37
CA ASN A 283 -40.42 -11.41 -4.09
C ASN A 283 -41.63 -11.53 -3.16
N PRO A 284 -42.45 -10.47 -3.00
CA PRO A 284 -43.59 -10.49 -2.07
C PRO A 284 -44.65 -11.52 -2.46
N LYS A 285 -44.76 -11.85 -3.75
CA LYS A 285 -45.72 -12.81 -4.31
C LYS A 285 -45.38 -14.28 -3.98
N SER A 286 -44.12 -14.62 -3.74
CA SER A 286 -43.64 -16.00 -3.54
C SER A 286 -42.77 -16.14 -2.28
N LEU A 287 -43.16 -15.42 -1.22
CA LEU A 287 -42.30 -15.17 -0.06
C LEU A 287 -41.85 -16.46 0.66
N LYS A 288 -42.75 -17.44 0.87
CA LYS A 288 -42.39 -18.73 1.51
C LYS A 288 -41.35 -19.52 0.71
N GLN A 289 -41.48 -19.53 -0.62
CA GLN A 289 -40.56 -20.26 -1.50
C GLN A 289 -39.20 -19.56 -1.57
N GLU A 290 -39.19 -18.23 -1.69
CA GLU A 290 -37.95 -17.43 -1.70
C GLU A 290 -37.21 -17.50 -0.35
N GLN A 291 -37.94 -17.54 0.76
CA GLN A 291 -37.36 -17.78 2.08
C GLN A 291 -36.71 -19.16 2.16
N ALA A 292 -37.37 -20.21 1.67
CA ALA A 292 -36.77 -21.55 1.62
C ALA A 292 -35.51 -21.58 0.73
N LYS A 293 -35.52 -20.90 -0.42
CA LYS A 293 -34.34 -20.75 -1.28
C LYS A 293 -33.21 -19.98 -0.60
N PHE A 294 -33.54 -18.95 0.18
CA PHE A 294 -32.58 -18.15 0.93
C PHE A 294 -31.78 -19.00 1.91
N TRP A 295 -32.46 -19.80 2.73
CA TRP A 295 -31.79 -20.68 3.71
C TRP A 295 -31.08 -21.88 3.09
N LYS A 296 -31.39 -22.26 1.84
CA LYS A 296 -30.68 -23.31 1.09
C LYS A 296 -29.34 -22.84 0.50
N ARG A 297 -29.03 -21.55 0.52
CA ARG A 297 -27.72 -21.03 0.09
C ARG A 297 -26.62 -21.48 1.05
N HIS A 298 -25.37 -21.28 0.65
CA HIS A 298 -24.23 -21.53 1.53
C HIS A 298 -24.38 -20.78 2.88
N PRO A 299 -24.29 -21.46 4.04
CA PRO A 299 -24.62 -20.85 5.34
C PRO A 299 -23.81 -19.59 5.67
N ALA A 300 -22.53 -19.54 5.26
CA ALA A 300 -21.69 -18.37 5.49
C ALA A 300 -22.16 -17.13 4.70
N LEU A 301 -22.73 -17.34 3.51
CA LEU A 301 -23.27 -16.25 2.69
C LEU A 301 -24.54 -15.68 3.33
N VAL A 302 -25.42 -16.56 3.81
CA VAL A 302 -26.64 -16.18 4.54
C VAL A 302 -26.28 -15.37 5.79
N LYS A 303 -25.33 -15.88 6.59
CA LYS A 303 -24.81 -15.18 7.76
C LYS A 303 -24.27 -13.79 7.40
N THR A 304 -23.47 -13.70 6.34
CA THR A 304 -22.88 -12.43 5.89
C THR A 304 -23.92 -11.43 5.40
N GLU A 305 -24.88 -11.87 4.59
CA GLU A 305 -25.96 -11.03 4.06
C GLU A 305 -26.84 -10.46 5.19
N LEU A 306 -27.23 -11.29 6.16
CA LEU A 306 -28.01 -10.85 7.32
C LEU A 306 -27.26 -9.85 8.19
N LEU A 307 -25.97 -10.11 8.44
CA LEU A 307 -25.12 -9.22 9.22
C LEU A 307 -24.89 -7.89 8.49
N LEU A 308 -24.67 -7.88 7.18
CA LEU A 308 -24.58 -6.65 6.40
C LEU A 308 -25.90 -5.87 6.41
N LEU A 309 -27.04 -6.53 6.26
CA LEU A 309 -28.35 -5.87 6.32
C LEU A 309 -28.65 -5.30 7.71
N ALA A 310 -28.14 -5.93 8.77
CA ALA A 310 -28.21 -5.37 10.13
C ALA A 310 -27.44 -4.04 10.25
N GLN A 311 -26.28 -3.92 9.59
CA GLN A 311 -25.56 -2.65 9.48
C GLN A 311 -26.37 -1.62 8.69
N LEU A 312 -26.88 -2.01 7.52
CA LEU A 312 -27.61 -1.12 6.61
C LEU A 312 -28.91 -0.58 7.23
N SER A 313 -29.56 -1.35 8.11
CA SER A 313 -30.78 -0.96 8.83
C SER A 313 -30.53 -0.26 10.18
N ARG A 314 -29.27 -0.01 10.56
CA ARG A 314 -28.85 0.57 11.86
C ARG A 314 -29.17 -0.29 13.09
N ASN A 315 -29.46 -1.57 12.90
CA ASN A 315 -29.76 -2.52 13.97
C ASN A 315 -28.51 -3.23 14.51
N ALA A 316 -27.35 -2.58 14.47
CA ALA A 316 -26.08 -3.14 14.94
C ALA A 316 -26.09 -3.49 16.43
N ALA A 317 -26.90 -2.80 17.24
CA ALA A 317 -27.06 -3.09 18.68
C ALA A 317 -27.86 -4.38 18.93
N GLU A 318 -28.69 -4.79 17.98
CA GLU A 318 -29.51 -6.00 18.06
C GLU A 318 -28.74 -7.25 17.61
N VAL A 319 -27.53 -7.07 17.05
CA VAL A 319 -26.65 -8.18 16.67
C VAL A 319 -26.24 -8.96 17.92
N PRO A 320 -26.55 -10.27 18.01
CA PRO A 320 -26.22 -11.08 19.17
C PRO A 320 -24.70 -11.12 19.45
N LYS A 321 -24.32 -11.13 20.74
CA LYS A 321 -22.91 -11.08 21.19
C LYS A 321 -22.01 -12.13 20.53
N GLY A 322 -22.54 -13.34 20.30
CA GLY A 322 -21.79 -14.43 19.64
C GLY A 322 -21.39 -14.12 18.19
N LEU A 323 -22.17 -13.29 17.48
CA LEU A 323 -21.96 -12.91 16.09
C LEU A 323 -21.21 -11.57 15.95
N GLN A 324 -20.98 -10.84 17.04
CA GLN A 324 -20.40 -9.50 17.00
C GLN A 324 -18.96 -9.48 16.47
N ALA A 325 -18.18 -10.53 16.75
CA ALA A 325 -16.82 -10.68 16.21
C ALA A 325 -16.84 -10.88 14.69
N ASP A 326 -17.76 -11.69 14.18
CA ASP A 326 -17.92 -11.96 12.74
C ASP A 326 -18.47 -10.72 12.03
N PHE A 327 -19.44 -10.03 12.64
CA PHE A 327 -19.96 -8.74 12.17
C PHE A 327 -18.84 -7.70 12.01
N ALA A 328 -18.01 -7.55 13.04
CA ALA A 328 -16.86 -6.67 12.99
C ALA A 328 -15.86 -7.09 11.89
N HIS A 329 -15.63 -8.39 11.72
CA HIS A 329 -14.74 -8.90 10.66
C HIS A 329 -15.28 -8.58 9.25
N ILE A 330 -16.57 -8.78 9.02
CA ILE A 330 -17.23 -8.50 7.73
C ILE A 330 -17.09 -7.03 7.34
N LEU A 331 -17.40 -6.12 8.28
CA LEU A 331 -17.31 -4.68 8.05
C LEU A 331 -15.86 -4.20 7.84
N ARG A 332 -14.89 -4.89 8.42
CA ARG A 332 -13.46 -4.57 8.23
C ARG A 332 -13.00 -4.87 6.81
N LEU A 333 -13.48 -5.95 6.22
CA LEU A 333 -13.13 -6.37 4.86
C LEU A 333 -13.90 -5.60 3.78
N ALA A 334 -15.11 -5.12 4.12
CA ALA A 334 -16.05 -4.58 3.13
C ALA A 334 -15.48 -3.47 2.22
N PRO A 335 -14.81 -2.42 2.72
CA PRO A 335 -14.30 -1.35 1.85
C PRO A 335 -13.30 -1.86 0.79
N ARG A 336 -12.48 -2.85 1.17
CA ARG A 336 -11.45 -3.40 0.28
C ARG A 336 -12.05 -4.31 -0.78
N LEU A 337 -13.04 -5.11 -0.40
CA LEU A 337 -13.77 -5.98 -1.32
C LEU A 337 -14.62 -5.17 -2.31
N LEU A 338 -15.24 -4.06 -1.85
CA LEU A 338 -15.97 -3.13 -2.71
C LEU A 338 -15.06 -2.45 -3.74
N GLU A 339 -13.84 -2.10 -3.35
CA GLU A 339 -12.86 -1.52 -4.28
C GLU A 339 -12.49 -2.51 -5.40
N GLU A 340 -12.23 -3.77 -5.07
CA GLU A 340 -11.96 -4.79 -6.09
C GLU A 340 -13.19 -5.10 -6.94
N LEU A 341 -14.39 -5.12 -6.34
CA LEU A 341 -15.63 -5.28 -7.08
C LEU A 341 -15.86 -4.12 -8.07
N MET A 342 -15.51 -2.90 -7.68
CA MET A 342 -15.55 -1.71 -8.55
C MET A 342 -14.60 -1.87 -9.73
N LYS A 343 -13.34 -2.28 -9.49
CA LYS A 343 -12.38 -2.58 -10.57
C LYS A 343 -12.92 -3.64 -11.52
N MET A 344 -13.58 -4.68 -11.00
CA MET A 344 -14.21 -5.71 -11.83
C MET A 344 -15.38 -5.18 -12.67
N ALA A 345 -16.14 -4.21 -12.17
CA ALA A 345 -17.24 -3.59 -12.91
C ALA A 345 -16.75 -2.68 -14.05
N VAL A 346 -15.60 -2.02 -13.86
CA VAL A 346 -15.07 -1.05 -14.83
C VAL A 346 -14.03 -1.66 -15.78
N ALA A 347 -13.55 -2.88 -15.51
CA ALA A 347 -12.67 -3.59 -16.41
C ALA A 347 -13.28 -3.74 -17.82
N ALA A 348 -12.47 -3.45 -18.85
CA ALA A 348 -12.79 -3.62 -20.25
C ALA A 348 -13.02 -5.11 -20.59
N ARG A 349 -14.22 -5.49 -21.00
CA ARG A 349 -14.59 -6.90 -21.27
C ARG A 349 -15.32 -7.14 -22.58
N ASN A 350 -15.92 -6.11 -23.16
CA ASN A 350 -16.61 -6.22 -24.44
C ASN A 350 -15.58 -6.12 -25.58
N ALA A 351 -16.01 -6.51 -26.78
CA ALA A 351 -15.20 -6.36 -28.00
C ALA A 351 -14.75 -4.91 -28.25
N GLU A 352 -15.48 -3.93 -27.69
CA GLU A 352 -15.18 -2.50 -27.79
C GLU A 352 -14.18 -1.99 -26.73
N GLY A 353 -13.78 -2.81 -25.75
CA GLY A 353 -12.79 -2.43 -24.73
C GLY A 353 -13.28 -1.49 -23.62
N TYR A 354 -14.57 -1.48 -23.30
CA TYR A 354 -15.22 -0.65 -22.27
C TYR A 354 -15.76 -1.43 -21.06
N GLY A 355 -15.86 -0.75 -19.92
CA GLY A 355 -16.46 -1.25 -18.67
C GLY A 355 -17.98 -1.04 -18.62
N TRP A 356 -18.66 -1.50 -17.56
CA TRP A 356 -20.12 -1.39 -17.42
C TRP A 356 -20.54 -0.35 -16.38
N LEU A 357 -21.40 0.59 -16.78
CA LEU A 357 -21.81 1.72 -15.94
C LEU A 357 -22.77 1.33 -14.80
N CYS A 358 -23.85 0.62 -15.10
CA CYS A 358 -24.89 0.22 -14.13
C CYS A 358 -24.33 -0.58 -12.95
N PRO A 359 -23.48 -1.61 -13.17
CA PRO A 359 -22.87 -2.33 -12.06
C PRO A 359 -21.92 -1.44 -11.26
N ALA A 360 -21.12 -0.59 -11.91
CA ALA A 360 -20.21 0.32 -11.23
C ALA A 360 -20.95 1.31 -10.32
N LEU A 361 -22.05 1.90 -10.80
CA LEU A 361 -22.93 2.76 -9.99
C LEU A 361 -23.51 1.99 -8.80
N GLY A 362 -23.97 0.75 -9.01
CA GLY A 362 -24.49 -0.08 -7.93
C GLY A 362 -23.46 -0.45 -6.86
N VAL A 363 -22.20 -0.66 -7.24
CA VAL A 363 -21.09 -0.88 -6.29
C VAL A 363 -20.81 0.37 -5.46
N MET A 364 -20.80 1.54 -6.11
CA MET A 364 -20.64 2.82 -5.41
C MET A 364 -21.79 3.08 -4.43
N GLU A 365 -23.03 2.86 -4.85
CA GLU A 365 -24.20 2.97 -3.96
C GLU A 365 -24.12 2.03 -2.76
N LEU A 366 -23.71 0.78 -2.98
CA LEU A 366 -23.53 -0.20 -1.91
C LEU A 366 -22.44 0.23 -0.92
N SER A 367 -21.32 0.76 -1.43
CA SER A 367 -20.24 1.31 -0.60
C SER A 367 -20.73 2.44 0.29
N GLN A 368 -21.39 3.43 -0.31
CA GLN A 368 -21.96 4.57 0.42
C GLN A 368 -22.96 4.10 1.49
N ASN A 369 -23.82 3.12 1.15
CA ASN A 369 -24.83 2.56 2.08
C ASN A 369 -24.20 1.84 3.28
N ILE A 370 -23.16 1.02 3.06
CA ILE A 370 -22.47 0.29 4.14
C ILE A 370 -21.77 1.26 5.08
N ILE A 371 -21.11 2.28 4.53
CA ILE A 371 -20.34 3.26 5.31
C ILE A 371 -21.27 4.20 6.09
N GLN A 372 -22.35 4.70 5.47
CA GLN A 372 -23.31 5.60 6.12
C GLN A 372 -24.39 4.87 6.94
N ALA A 373 -24.40 3.53 6.92
CA ALA A 373 -25.44 2.70 7.53
C ALA A 373 -26.84 3.17 7.09
N VAL A 374 -27.07 3.17 5.78
CA VAL A 374 -28.34 3.56 5.16
C VAL A 374 -28.87 2.39 4.34
N SER A 375 -30.15 2.09 4.53
CA SER A 375 -30.83 1.01 3.82
C SER A 375 -30.84 1.26 2.30
N PRO A 376 -30.61 0.23 1.46
CA PRO A 376 -30.80 0.32 0.02
C PRO A 376 -32.22 0.71 -0.38
N SER A 377 -33.23 0.33 0.41
CA SER A 377 -34.63 0.70 0.16
C SER A 377 -34.87 2.20 0.28
N ALA A 378 -34.11 2.90 1.13
CA ALA A 378 -34.22 4.35 1.29
C ALA A 378 -33.76 5.15 0.06
N ARG A 379 -33.06 4.52 -0.90
CA ARG A 379 -32.71 5.12 -2.19
C ARG A 379 -33.81 5.03 -3.23
N LYS A 380 -34.78 4.12 -3.07
CA LYS A 380 -35.86 3.94 -4.04
C LYS A 380 -36.67 5.23 -4.09
N THR A 381 -36.76 5.82 -5.28
CA THR A 381 -37.51 7.04 -5.53
C THR A 381 -39.01 6.72 -5.42
N VAL A 382 -39.65 7.20 -4.36
CA VAL A 382 -41.11 7.21 -4.29
C VAL A 382 -41.55 8.53 -4.93
N SER A 383 -42.19 8.45 -6.11
CA SER A 383 -42.80 9.60 -6.79
C SER A 383 -41.83 10.65 -7.38
N GLY A 384 -40.67 10.22 -7.90
CA GLY A 384 -39.78 11.09 -8.70
C GLY A 384 -38.93 12.09 -7.91
N VAL A 385 -38.93 12.01 -6.58
CA VAL A 385 -38.02 12.75 -5.69
C VAL A 385 -36.84 11.85 -5.34
N GLU A 386 -35.62 12.39 -5.29
CA GLU A 386 -34.44 11.68 -4.78
C GLU A 386 -34.76 10.98 -3.45
N GLY A 387 -34.26 9.76 -3.28
CA GLY A 387 -34.57 8.96 -2.09
C GLY A 387 -34.13 9.66 -0.79
N SER A 388 -34.85 9.40 0.29
CA SER A 388 -34.56 9.92 1.64
C SER A 388 -33.17 9.53 2.19
N ALA A 389 -32.46 8.62 1.52
CA ALA A 389 -31.12 8.15 1.85
C ALA A 389 -30.10 9.27 2.12
N ALA A 390 -30.07 10.33 1.29
CA ALA A 390 -29.13 11.44 1.46
C ALA A 390 -29.35 12.23 2.76
N PHE A 391 -30.59 12.29 3.25
CA PHE A 391 -30.89 12.92 4.54
C PHE A 391 -30.63 12.01 5.72
N LEU A 392 -30.85 10.70 5.57
CA LEU A 392 -30.66 9.75 6.67
C LEU A 392 -29.22 9.70 7.15
N GLN A 393 -28.22 10.02 6.31
CA GLN A 393 -26.82 10.10 6.73
C GLN A 393 -26.53 11.23 7.75
N LEU A 394 -27.43 12.22 7.86
CA LEU A 394 -27.29 13.33 8.83
C LEU A 394 -27.69 12.87 10.24
N PRO A 395 -27.08 13.45 11.29
CA PRO A 395 -27.40 13.12 12.68
C PRO A 395 -28.84 13.54 13.00
N HIS A 396 -29.52 12.74 13.83
CA HIS A 396 -30.91 12.97 14.28
C HIS A 396 -31.99 12.85 13.20
N PHE A 397 -31.64 12.57 11.94
CA PHE A 397 -32.62 12.36 10.87
C PHE A 397 -33.20 10.94 10.88
N SER A 398 -34.53 10.86 10.87
CA SER A 398 -35.31 9.64 10.64
C SER A 398 -36.21 9.78 9.42
N GLU A 399 -36.73 8.68 8.88
CA GLU A 399 -37.65 8.74 7.72
C GLU A 399 -38.87 9.62 7.97
N GLN A 400 -39.34 9.69 9.23
CA GLN A 400 -40.47 10.54 9.62
C GLN A 400 -40.09 12.01 9.53
N VAL A 401 -38.90 12.38 10.02
CA VAL A 401 -38.37 13.75 9.94
C VAL A 401 -38.23 14.19 8.48
N VAL A 402 -37.66 13.32 7.63
CA VAL A 402 -37.53 13.61 6.18
C VAL A 402 -38.89 13.84 5.54
N LYS A 403 -39.90 13.03 5.86
CA LYS A 403 -41.28 13.21 5.38
C LYS A 403 -41.93 14.51 5.88
N LYS A 404 -41.64 14.95 7.12
CA LYS A 404 -42.13 16.23 7.66
C LYS A 404 -41.53 17.43 6.89
N ILE A 405 -40.23 17.38 6.59
CA ILE A 405 -39.49 18.44 5.90
C ILE A 405 -39.84 18.52 4.40
N GLY A 406 -39.91 17.35 3.73
CA GLY A 406 -40.13 17.26 2.28
C GLY A 406 -41.46 17.80 1.78
N ARG A 407 -42.47 17.95 2.65
CA ARG A 407 -43.82 18.38 2.27
C ARG A 407 -43.96 19.87 1.94
N LYS A 408 -42.99 20.73 2.28
CA LYS A 408 -43.19 22.19 2.12
C LYS A 408 -42.07 23.01 1.48
N ARG A 409 -40.80 22.60 1.44
CA ARG A 409 -39.73 23.44 0.84
C ARG A 409 -38.52 22.74 0.23
N VAL A 410 -38.06 21.63 0.80
CA VAL A 410 -36.77 21.02 0.42
C VAL A 410 -36.97 19.56 0.05
N ARG A 411 -36.62 19.21 -1.18
CA ARG A 411 -36.75 17.84 -1.72
C ARG A 411 -35.42 17.11 -1.82
N THR A 412 -34.34 17.84 -2.08
CA THR A 412 -32.99 17.29 -2.24
C THR A 412 -32.06 17.77 -1.13
N LEU A 413 -31.01 16.99 -0.82
CA LEU A 413 -29.99 17.43 0.12
C LEU A 413 -29.26 18.68 -0.40
N GLN A 414 -29.14 18.84 -1.72
CA GLN A 414 -28.51 20.01 -2.31
C GLN A 414 -29.32 21.29 -2.02
N GLU A 415 -30.64 21.27 -2.24
CA GLU A 415 -31.52 22.38 -1.85
C GLU A 415 -31.42 22.69 -0.35
N PHE A 416 -31.29 21.66 0.49
CA PHE A 416 -31.11 21.85 1.93
C PHE A 416 -29.83 22.61 2.25
N ARG A 417 -28.73 22.31 1.54
CA ARG A 417 -27.42 22.94 1.74
C ARG A 417 -27.36 24.38 1.24
N GLU A 418 -28.16 24.71 0.23
CA GLU A 418 -28.25 26.06 -0.34
C GLU A 418 -28.99 27.04 0.58
N LEU A 419 -29.79 26.53 1.53
CA LEU A 419 -30.43 27.36 2.55
C LEU A 419 -29.42 27.99 3.50
N THR A 420 -29.72 29.22 3.92
CA THR A 420 -28.95 29.92 4.95
C THR A 420 -29.07 29.19 6.30
N TYR A 421 -28.12 29.46 7.20
CA TYR A 421 -28.12 28.86 8.54
C TYR A 421 -29.43 29.17 9.30
N GLU A 422 -29.95 30.39 9.18
CA GLU A 422 -31.17 30.82 9.87
C GLU A 422 -32.41 30.08 9.34
N GLU A 423 -32.54 29.96 8.02
CA GLU A 423 -33.64 29.23 7.38
C GLU A 423 -33.60 27.73 7.72
N ARG A 424 -32.41 27.11 7.74
CA ARG A 424 -32.25 25.72 8.16
C ARG A 424 -32.62 25.52 9.62
N LYS A 425 -32.15 26.41 10.50
CA LYS A 425 -32.47 26.37 11.93
C LYS A 425 -33.97 26.50 12.16
N GLU A 426 -34.62 27.48 11.53
CA GLU A 426 -36.07 27.67 11.64
C GLU A 426 -36.83 26.42 11.19
N LEU A 427 -36.43 25.83 10.05
CA LEU A 427 -37.05 24.63 9.50
C LEU A 427 -36.89 23.42 10.43
N LEU A 428 -35.69 23.19 10.98
CA LEU A 428 -35.41 22.06 11.87
C LEU A 428 -36.12 22.20 13.21
N VAL A 429 -36.10 23.39 13.81
CA VAL A 429 -36.76 23.63 15.11
C VAL A 429 -38.28 23.56 14.97
N THR A 430 -38.85 24.21 13.94
CA THR A 430 -40.31 24.37 13.81
C THR A 430 -41.02 23.13 13.26
N LYS A 431 -40.35 22.33 12.42
CA LYS A 431 -40.97 21.17 11.74
C LYS A 431 -40.46 19.83 12.21
N ALA A 432 -39.19 19.75 12.58
CA ALA A 432 -38.58 18.51 13.04
C ALA A 432 -38.47 18.42 14.57
N ASP A 433 -38.83 19.50 15.29
CA ASP A 433 -38.79 19.59 16.75
C ASP A 433 -37.36 19.45 17.33
N PHE A 434 -36.34 19.89 16.58
CA PHE A 434 -34.93 19.76 16.98
C PHE A 434 -34.54 20.79 18.03
N SER A 435 -33.72 20.37 18.99
CA SER A 435 -33.02 21.24 19.95
C SER A 435 -31.86 22.00 19.29
N ALA A 436 -31.40 23.08 19.94
CA ALA A 436 -30.27 23.86 19.44
C ALA A 436 -28.98 23.03 19.30
N GLN A 437 -28.78 22.03 20.16
CA GLN A 437 -27.63 21.13 20.06
C GLN A 437 -27.74 20.19 18.85
N GLU A 438 -28.93 19.66 18.59
CA GLU A 438 -29.16 18.78 17.42
C GLU A 438 -28.99 19.52 16.10
N VAL A 439 -29.41 20.79 16.04
CA VAL A 439 -29.12 21.67 14.89
C VAL A 439 -27.61 21.87 14.73
N GLY A 440 -26.89 22.14 15.83
CA GLY A 440 -25.43 22.26 15.81
C GLY A 440 -24.71 21.01 15.32
N ASP A 441 -25.20 19.82 15.69
CA ASP A 441 -24.67 18.55 15.19
C ASP A 441 -24.86 18.40 13.67
N VAL A 442 -26.01 18.81 13.14
CA VAL A 442 -26.30 18.77 11.70
C VAL A 442 -25.36 19.73 10.95
N GLU A 443 -25.19 20.96 11.43
CA GLU A 443 -24.28 21.93 10.82
C GLU A 443 -22.83 21.44 10.80
N ALA A 444 -22.35 20.87 11.90
CA ALA A 444 -21.00 20.31 11.98
C ALA A 444 -20.75 19.19 10.95
N VAL A 445 -21.80 18.46 10.54
CA VAL A 445 -21.72 17.45 9.48
C VAL A 445 -21.79 18.08 8.09
N LEU A 446 -22.65 19.08 7.89
CA LEU A 446 -22.77 19.80 6.61
C LEU A 446 -21.49 20.56 6.25
N ASP A 447 -20.79 21.10 7.25
CA ASP A 447 -19.48 21.75 7.06
C ASP A 447 -18.39 20.76 6.62
N MET A 448 -18.49 19.50 7.04
CA MET A 448 -17.58 18.42 6.66
C MET A 448 -17.93 17.80 5.31
N MET A 449 -19.16 17.94 4.83
CA MET A 449 -19.60 17.34 3.56
C MET A 449 -18.89 17.97 2.36
N PRO A 450 -18.30 17.18 1.46
CA PRO A 450 -17.62 17.70 0.29
C PRO A 450 -18.62 18.33 -0.70
N LEU A 451 -18.23 19.45 -1.30
CA LEU A 451 -18.76 19.98 -2.54
C LEU A 451 -17.73 19.72 -3.65
N ILE A 452 -18.12 18.92 -4.62
CA ILE A 452 -17.26 18.56 -5.74
C ILE A 452 -17.64 19.41 -6.94
N SER A 453 -16.63 20.02 -7.56
CA SER A 453 -16.75 20.60 -8.90
C SER A 453 -15.83 19.86 -9.87
N LEU A 454 -16.34 19.63 -11.07
CA LEU A 454 -15.65 18.88 -12.12
C LEU A 454 -15.51 19.78 -13.35
N ASP A 455 -14.30 19.81 -13.90
CA ASP A 455 -13.97 20.47 -15.16
C ASP A 455 -13.18 19.48 -16.01
N VAL A 456 -13.62 19.20 -17.24
CA VAL A 456 -13.08 18.13 -18.10
C VAL A 456 -12.88 18.71 -19.49
N THR A 457 -11.66 18.58 -19.98
CA THR A 457 -11.29 18.90 -21.36
C THR A 457 -10.73 17.66 -22.04
N CYS A 458 -11.02 17.52 -23.33
CA CYS A 458 -10.52 16.45 -24.18
C CYS A 458 -9.81 17.09 -25.36
N GLU A 459 -8.52 16.80 -25.50
CA GLU A 459 -7.64 17.39 -26.51
C GLU A 459 -6.78 16.30 -27.15
N THR A 460 -6.39 16.51 -28.40
CA THR A 460 -5.38 15.72 -29.14
C THR A 460 -4.07 16.51 -29.19
N GLU A 461 -2.94 15.81 -29.19
CA GLU A 461 -1.63 16.45 -29.27
C GLU A 461 -1.33 16.84 -30.73
N GLY A 462 -1.15 18.14 -31.00
CA GLY A 462 -0.68 18.63 -32.30
C GLY A 462 -1.75 18.83 -33.39
N GLU A 463 -3.02 18.53 -33.14
CA GLU A 463 -4.09 18.66 -34.14
C GLU A 463 -5.28 19.53 -33.67
N GLU A 464 -5.86 20.30 -34.61
CA GLU A 464 -7.10 21.03 -34.38
C GLU A 464 -8.32 20.11 -34.55
N GLY A 465 -8.67 19.40 -33.48
CA GLY A 465 -9.82 18.51 -33.45
C GLY A 465 -9.43 17.05 -33.29
N ILE A 466 -10.44 16.21 -33.02
CA ILE A 466 -10.26 14.79 -32.71
C ILE A 466 -10.67 13.98 -33.92
N GLN A 467 -9.74 13.23 -34.51
CA GLN A 467 -10.03 12.31 -35.61
C GLN A 467 -10.16 10.87 -35.09
N GLU A 468 -10.81 10.04 -35.89
CA GLU A 468 -10.93 8.60 -35.65
C GLU A 468 -9.54 7.94 -35.54
N GLY A 469 -9.32 7.20 -34.44
CA GLY A 469 -8.08 6.50 -34.17
C GLY A 469 -7.03 7.29 -33.39
N ASP A 470 -7.22 8.60 -33.18
CA ASP A 470 -6.29 9.44 -32.43
C ASP A 470 -6.25 9.09 -30.94
N ILE A 471 -5.12 9.38 -30.30
CA ILE A 471 -5.01 9.28 -28.84
C ILE A 471 -5.52 10.59 -28.23
N VAL A 472 -6.72 10.52 -27.66
CA VAL A 472 -7.34 11.64 -26.95
C VAL A 472 -6.81 11.69 -25.53
N THR A 473 -6.26 12.84 -25.16
CA THR A 473 -5.86 13.14 -23.78
C THR A 473 -7.00 13.87 -23.07
N MET A 474 -7.65 13.19 -22.13
CA MET A 474 -8.63 13.78 -21.23
C MET A 474 -7.93 14.33 -20.00
N LYS A 475 -8.09 15.64 -19.76
CA LYS A 475 -7.68 16.30 -18.52
C LYS A 475 -8.91 16.64 -17.70
N ALA A 476 -8.96 16.17 -16.47
CA ALA A 476 -10.06 16.43 -15.56
C ALA A 476 -9.55 17.05 -14.25
N TRP A 477 -10.01 18.25 -13.95
CA TRP A 477 -9.82 18.90 -12.66
C TRP A 477 -10.98 18.55 -11.73
N VAL A 478 -10.69 17.74 -10.72
CA VAL A 478 -11.63 17.42 -9.65
C VAL A 478 -11.31 18.31 -8.45
N SER A 479 -12.19 19.25 -8.12
CA SER A 479 -11.97 20.15 -6.99
C SER A 479 -12.94 19.85 -5.85
N LEU A 480 -12.41 19.78 -4.64
CA LEU A 480 -13.14 19.50 -3.41
C LEU A 480 -13.12 20.75 -2.52
N LYS A 481 -14.31 21.23 -2.16
CA LYS A 481 -14.50 22.33 -1.19
C LYS A 481 -15.37 21.87 -0.03
N ARG A 482 -15.14 22.42 1.16
CA ARG A 482 -15.94 22.18 2.37
C ARG A 482 -16.31 23.51 3.02
N GLY A 483 -17.38 23.52 3.82
CA GLY A 483 -17.81 24.73 4.54
C GLY A 483 -16.74 25.25 5.51
N ASN A 484 -15.97 24.34 6.10
CA ASN A 484 -14.88 24.63 7.02
C ASN A 484 -13.50 24.86 6.36
N GLY A 485 -13.42 24.85 5.03
CA GLY A 485 -12.16 25.05 4.29
C GLY A 485 -11.17 23.88 4.32
N LEU A 486 -11.53 22.73 4.91
CA LEU A 486 -10.66 21.55 4.93
C LEU A 486 -10.65 20.82 3.59
N VAL A 487 -9.45 20.55 3.07
CA VAL A 487 -9.24 19.73 1.87
C VAL A 487 -9.28 18.23 2.20
N VAL A 488 -8.80 17.87 3.40
CA VAL A 488 -8.72 16.49 3.87
C VAL A 488 -9.50 16.34 5.18
N GLY A 489 -10.30 15.28 5.27
CA GLY A 489 -11.05 14.93 6.48
C GLY A 489 -11.59 13.51 6.41
N HIS A 490 -11.80 12.89 7.57
CA HIS A 490 -12.54 11.64 7.65
C HIS A 490 -14.05 11.92 7.53
N PRO A 491 -14.79 11.06 6.80
CA PRO A 491 -16.22 11.25 6.61
C PRO A 491 -16.97 11.07 7.93
N HIS A 492 -18.10 11.77 8.06
CA HIS A 492 -19.05 11.49 9.13
C HIS A 492 -19.66 10.11 8.89
N ALA A 493 -19.20 9.11 9.66
CA ALA A 493 -19.69 7.74 9.62
C ALA A 493 -19.66 7.14 11.03
N PRO A 494 -20.56 7.58 11.94
CA PRO A 494 -20.53 7.17 13.34
C PRO A 494 -20.88 5.68 13.54
N TYR A 495 -21.70 5.12 12.64
CA TYR A 495 -22.14 3.73 12.66
C TYR A 495 -21.14 2.75 12.04
N PHE A 496 -20.14 3.23 11.29
CA PHE A 496 -19.11 2.38 10.72
C PHE A 496 -17.93 2.28 11.72
N PRO A 497 -17.58 1.07 12.20
CA PRO A 497 -16.67 0.92 13.35
C PRO A 497 -15.20 1.26 13.05
N TYR A 498 -14.80 1.33 11.78
CA TYR A 498 -13.41 1.51 11.36
C TYR A 498 -13.14 2.87 10.71
N HIS A 499 -11.88 3.30 10.70
CA HIS A 499 -11.45 4.45 9.89
C HIS A 499 -11.56 4.11 8.41
N LYS A 500 -12.21 5.01 7.67
CA LYS A 500 -12.35 4.97 6.23
C LYS A 500 -12.00 6.36 5.73
N ASP A 501 -11.11 6.41 4.76
CA ASP A 501 -10.76 7.65 4.09
C ASP A 501 -11.69 7.89 2.91
N GLU A 502 -11.93 9.15 2.58
CA GLU A 502 -12.77 9.52 1.44
C GLU A 502 -12.02 9.23 0.15
N THR A 503 -12.65 8.47 -0.75
CA THR A 503 -12.11 8.21 -2.08
C THR A 503 -13.17 8.49 -3.12
N TYR A 504 -12.73 8.92 -4.29
CA TYR A 504 -13.61 9.30 -5.38
C TYR A 504 -13.27 8.48 -6.62
N TRP A 505 -14.27 8.21 -7.43
CA TRP A 505 -14.12 7.59 -8.75
C TRP A 505 -14.57 8.58 -9.81
N LEU A 506 -13.65 8.93 -10.70
CA LEU A 506 -13.95 9.68 -11.91
C LEU A 506 -14.22 8.67 -13.04
N LEU A 507 -15.42 8.71 -13.61
CA LEU A 507 -15.83 7.85 -14.72
C LEU A 507 -16.24 8.73 -15.89
N LEU A 508 -15.75 8.44 -17.10
CA LEU A 508 -16.31 8.97 -18.35
C LEU A 508 -17.12 7.85 -18.99
N ALA A 509 -18.43 8.04 -19.13
CA ALA A 509 -19.31 6.99 -19.57
C ALA A 509 -20.35 7.46 -20.59
N ASP A 510 -20.75 6.57 -21.48
CA ASP A 510 -21.92 6.71 -22.32
C ASP A 510 -23.13 6.13 -21.56
N THR A 511 -23.98 7.03 -21.07
CA THR A 511 -25.18 6.66 -20.30
C THR A 511 -26.19 5.89 -21.15
N SER A 512 -26.21 6.10 -22.48
CA SER A 512 -27.16 5.45 -23.38
C SER A 512 -26.80 3.99 -23.64
N LYS A 513 -25.50 3.71 -23.81
CA LYS A 513 -24.97 2.36 -24.07
C LYS A 513 -24.56 1.61 -22.81
N ASN A 514 -24.59 2.26 -21.65
CA ASN A 514 -24.16 1.68 -20.37
C ASN A 514 -22.66 1.30 -20.34
N PHE A 515 -21.83 2.05 -21.08
CA PHE A 515 -20.39 1.79 -21.19
C PHE A 515 -19.56 2.85 -20.50
N ILE A 516 -18.49 2.42 -19.83
CA ILE A 516 -17.47 3.28 -19.24
C ILE A 516 -16.24 3.27 -20.14
N TRP A 517 -15.88 4.44 -20.65
CA TRP A 517 -14.70 4.63 -21.49
C TRP A 517 -13.44 4.80 -20.66
N VAL A 518 -13.53 5.60 -19.60
CA VAL A 518 -12.40 5.93 -18.74
C VAL A 518 -12.83 5.82 -17.28
N SER A 519 -11.93 5.30 -16.45
CA SER A 519 -12.10 5.29 -15.01
C SER A 519 -10.81 5.55 -14.27
N GLN A 520 -10.86 6.43 -13.27
CA GLN A 520 -9.73 6.72 -12.42
C GLN A 520 -10.16 6.90 -10.98
N ARG A 521 -9.42 6.28 -10.06
CA ARG A 521 -9.54 6.54 -8.62
C ARG A 521 -8.81 7.83 -8.27
N VAL A 522 -9.48 8.69 -7.50
CA VAL A 522 -8.99 9.99 -7.04
C VAL A 522 -8.95 10.01 -5.51
N SER A 523 -7.81 10.42 -4.95
CA SER A 523 -7.59 10.57 -3.51
C SER A 523 -7.07 11.97 -3.20
N PHE A 524 -7.57 12.56 -2.12
CA PHE A 524 -7.16 13.90 -1.67
C PHE A 524 -6.11 13.86 -0.54
N LEU A 525 -5.77 12.68 -0.01
CA LEU A 525 -4.89 12.52 1.17
C LEU A 525 -3.44 12.95 0.93
N ASP A 526 -2.87 12.62 -0.24
CA ASP A 526 -1.45 12.77 -0.51
C ASP A 526 -1.20 14.00 -1.40
N GLU A 527 -1.15 15.18 -0.76
CA GLU A 527 -0.92 16.45 -1.44
C GLU A 527 0.43 16.47 -2.18
N SER A 528 1.50 15.98 -1.56
CA SER A 528 2.84 15.97 -2.18
C SER A 528 2.89 15.13 -3.45
N ALA A 529 2.30 13.94 -3.44
CA ALA A 529 2.18 13.09 -4.62
C ALA A 529 1.33 13.75 -5.71
N ALA A 530 0.24 14.41 -5.33
CA ALA A 530 -0.62 15.14 -6.27
C ALA A 530 0.08 16.35 -6.90
N VAL A 531 0.88 17.09 -6.13
CA VAL A 531 1.70 18.20 -6.63
C VAL A 531 2.69 17.69 -7.67
N LEU A 532 3.43 16.62 -7.36
CA LEU A 532 4.40 16.03 -8.30
C LEU A 532 3.72 15.54 -9.59
N ALA A 533 2.60 14.82 -9.47
CA ALA A 533 1.86 14.31 -10.62
C ALA A 533 1.30 15.45 -11.51
N ALA A 534 0.73 16.49 -10.90
CA ALA A 534 0.19 17.62 -11.65
C ALA A 534 1.29 18.47 -12.31
N SER A 535 2.40 18.72 -11.60
CA SER A 535 3.54 19.44 -12.16
C SER A 535 4.11 18.71 -13.37
N LYS A 536 4.32 17.39 -13.27
CA LYS A 536 4.82 16.58 -14.37
C LYS A 536 3.87 16.57 -15.56
N ALA A 537 2.58 16.31 -15.34
CA ALA A 537 1.60 16.22 -16.42
C ALA A 537 1.41 17.55 -17.18
N ILE A 538 1.41 18.68 -16.47
CA ILE A 538 1.30 20.01 -17.09
C ILE A 538 2.59 20.37 -17.82
N GLN A 539 3.75 20.05 -17.24
CA GLN A 539 5.03 20.26 -17.91
C GLN A 539 5.09 19.49 -19.24
N GLU A 540 4.80 18.19 -19.23
CA GLU A 540 4.78 17.35 -20.44
C GLU A 540 3.80 17.87 -21.49
N THR A 541 2.61 18.34 -21.06
CA THR A 541 1.63 18.90 -21.99
C THR A 541 2.15 20.19 -22.64
N MET A 542 2.68 21.12 -21.83
CA MET A 542 3.13 22.42 -22.33
C MET A 542 4.36 22.29 -23.24
N GLU A 543 5.28 21.40 -22.89
CA GLU A 543 6.43 21.04 -23.73
C GLU A 543 5.95 20.44 -25.07
N GLY A 544 4.94 19.55 -25.05
CA GLY A 544 4.34 18.99 -26.26
C GLY A 544 3.66 20.02 -27.17
N THR A 545 3.15 21.12 -26.61
CA THR A 545 2.60 22.24 -27.40
C THR A 545 3.64 23.24 -27.90
N GLY A 546 4.92 23.05 -27.57
CA GLY A 546 6.00 23.96 -27.96
C GLY A 546 6.04 25.28 -27.16
N ALA A 547 5.50 25.29 -25.94
CA ALA A 547 5.47 26.50 -25.11
C ALA A 547 6.86 26.87 -24.56
N ASN A 548 7.08 28.16 -24.28
CA ASN A 548 8.36 28.64 -23.74
C ASN A 548 8.54 28.26 -22.26
N ASP A 549 9.77 28.09 -21.78
CA ASP A 549 10.09 27.75 -20.38
C ASP A 549 9.42 28.66 -19.34
N THR A 550 9.24 29.94 -19.66
CA THR A 550 8.57 30.90 -18.77
C THR A 550 7.08 30.62 -18.64
N GLU A 551 6.44 30.21 -19.73
CA GLU A 551 5.02 29.84 -19.79
C GLU A 551 4.79 28.49 -19.11
N VAL A 552 5.67 27.51 -19.35
CA VAL A 552 5.69 26.21 -18.67
C VAL A 552 5.77 26.43 -17.16
N ASN A 553 6.75 27.20 -16.69
CA ASN A 553 6.93 27.48 -15.26
C ASN A 553 5.73 28.20 -14.64
N LYS A 554 5.07 29.10 -15.38
CA LYS A 554 3.84 29.77 -14.92
C LYS A 554 2.69 28.78 -14.81
N ALA A 555 2.46 27.96 -15.84
CA ALA A 555 1.40 26.94 -15.84
C ALA A 555 1.59 25.91 -14.72
N VAL A 556 2.84 25.47 -14.48
CA VAL A 556 3.16 24.57 -13.37
C VAL A 556 2.88 25.23 -12.03
N LYS A 557 3.26 26.50 -11.82
CA LYS A 557 2.94 27.24 -10.58
C LYS A 557 1.43 27.33 -10.38
N ASP A 558 0.68 27.68 -11.41
CA ASP A 558 -0.79 27.76 -11.35
C ASP A 558 -1.41 26.40 -11.01
N ALA A 559 -0.93 25.31 -11.62
CA ALA A 559 -1.36 23.96 -11.30
C ALA A 559 -1.08 23.58 -9.84
N VAL A 560 0.11 23.91 -9.31
CA VAL A 560 0.47 23.68 -7.91
C VAL A 560 -0.44 24.46 -6.97
N THR A 561 -0.76 25.73 -7.28
CA THR A 561 -1.71 26.51 -6.46
C THR A 561 -3.11 25.90 -6.45
N LYS A 562 -3.60 25.42 -7.61
CA LYS A 562 -4.86 24.68 -7.69
C LYS A 562 -4.85 23.43 -6.82
N VAL A 563 -3.76 22.64 -6.88
CA VAL A 563 -3.65 21.41 -6.06
C VAL A 563 -3.68 21.71 -4.57
N ARG A 564 -2.95 22.75 -4.13
CA ARG A 564 -2.97 23.24 -2.74
C ARG A 564 -4.34 23.76 -2.29
N SER A 565 -5.11 24.32 -3.22
CA SER A 565 -6.48 24.79 -2.95
C SER A 565 -7.53 23.68 -2.85
N GLY A 566 -7.14 22.42 -3.04
CA GLY A 566 -8.04 21.26 -2.96
C GLY A 566 -8.50 20.71 -4.31
N SER A 567 -7.75 20.97 -5.39
CA SER A 567 -7.98 20.35 -6.69
C SER A 567 -7.05 19.16 -6.95
N ARG A 568 -7.47 18.21 -7.77
CA ARG A 568 -6.64 17.10 -8.24
C ARG A 568 -6.79 17.02 -9.76
N LEU A 569 -5.66 16.97 -10.45
CA LEU A 569 -5.61 16.77 -11.89
C LEU A 569 -5.57 15.27 -12.18
N VAL A 570 -6.49 14.83 -13.01
CA VAL A 570 -6.52 13.48 -13.58
C VAL A 570 -6.27 13.59 -15.06
N VAL A 571 -5.24 12.92 -15.56
CA VAL A 571 -4.95 12.84 -16.99
C VAL A 571 -5.09 11.38 -17.41
N VAL A 572 -5.93 11.12 -18.40
CA VAL A 572 -6.11 9.77 -18.97
C VAL A 572 -6.11 9.87 -20.48
N LYS A 573 -5.39 8.96 -21.13
CA LYS A 573 -5.35 8.84 -22.58
C LYS A 573 -6.22 7.66 -23.03
N PHE A 574 -7.00 7.83 -24.08
CA PHE A 574 -7.79 6.76 -24.69
C PHE A 574 -7.89 6.97 -26.21
N GLN A 575 -8.15 5.90 -26.96
CA GLN A 575 -8.25 5.96 -28.40
C GLN A 575 -9.64 6.46 -28.84
N ALA A 576 -9.68 7.41 -29.77
CA ALA A 576 -10.90 7.92 -30.37
C ALA A 576 -11.63 6.82 -31.17
N PRO A 577 -12.91 6.52 -30.87
CA PRO A 577 -13.71 5.58 -31.66
C PRO A 577 -14.08 6.14 -33.04
N ALA A 578 -14.90 5.39 -33.78
CA ALA A 578 -15.37 5.74 -35.12
C ALA A 578 -16.01 7.15 -35.21
N GLU A 579 -16.02 7.72 -36.41
CA GLU A 579 -16.59 9.04 -36.69
C GLU A 579 -18.01 9.23 -36.11
N GLY A 580 -18.25 10.35 -35.42
CA GLY A 580 -19.54 10.59 -34.78
C GLY A 580 -19.55 11.65 -33.70
N ASN A 581 -20.76 12.00 -33.26
CA ASN A 581 -21.00 12.87 -32.12
C ASN A 581 -21.38 12.03 -30.91
N TYR A 582 -20.51 11.99 -29.90
CA TYR A 582 -20.72 11.24 -28.67
C TYR A 582 -21.12 12.18 -27.54
N ASN A 583 -22.26 11.90 -26.91
CA ASN A 583 -22.73 12.61 -25.73
C ASN A 583 -22.36 11.80 -24.49
N LEU A 584 -21.17 12.03 -23.97
CA LEU A 584 -20.65 11.35 -22.79
C LEU A 584 -21.06 12.09 -21.52
N THR A 585 -21.00 11.40 -20.40
CA THR A 585 -21.21 11.96 -19.07
C THR A 585 -20.01 11.62 -18.20
N ALA A 586 -19.37 12.66 -17.67
CA ALA A 586 -18.34 12.51 -16.66
C ALA A 586 -19.00 12.49 -15.27
N PHE A 587 -18.79 11.41 -14.53
CA PHE A 587 -19.26 11.20 -13.17
C PHE A 587 -18.09 11.30 -12.19
N CYS A 588 -18.24 12.07 -11.13
CA CYS A 588 -17.37 12.02 -9.98
C CYS A 588 -18.18 11.51 -8.79
N LEU A 589 -17.89 10.26 -8.39
CA LEU A 589 -18.67 9.52 -7.42
C LEU A 589 -17.88 9.37 -6.12
N SER A 590 -18.50 9.71 -4.98
CA SER A 590 -17.94 9.45 -3.66
C SER A 590 -18.25 8.02 -3.23
N ASP A 591 -17.29 7.32 -2.65
CA ASP A 591 -17.55 5.99 -2.09
C ASP A 591 -18.14 6.02 -0.67
N THR A 592 -18.14 7.19 -0.03
CA THR A 592 -18.40 7.39 1.40
C THR A 592 -19.62 8.25 1.67
N TRP A 593 -19.88 9.28 0.86
CA TRP A 593 -20.98 10.22 1.05
C TRP A 593 -22.13 9.95 0.08
N ILE A 594 -23.37 10.14 0.54
CA ILE A 594 -24.57 10.02 -0.29
C ILE A 594 -24.98 11.41 -0.78
N GLY A 595 -25.25 11.56 -2.08
CA GLY A 595 -25.73 12.84 -2.64
C GLY A 595 -24.66 13.93 -2.76
N CYS A 596 -23.38 13.56 -2.66
CA CYS A 596 -22.24 14.45 -2.97
C CYS A 596 -21.63 14.19 -4.35
N ASP A 597 -22.28 13.35 -5.15
CA ASP A 597 -21.83 12.95 -6.47
C ASP A 597 -22.08 14.08 -7.48
N LYS A 598 -21.16 14.28 -8.44
CA LYS A 598 -21.28 15.30 -9.49
C LYS A 598 -21.27 14.66 -10.86
N LYS A 599 -22.14 15.13 -11.75
CA LYS A 599 -22.17 14.76 -13.17
C LYS A 599 -22.00 15.98 -14.05
N MET A 600 -21.34 15.80 -15.18
CA MET A 600 -21.15 16.83 -16.21
C MET A 600 -21.25 16.19 -17.60
N ASN A 601 -21.99 16.82 -18.51
CA ASN A 601 -22.10 16.35 -19.89
C ASN A 601 -20.86 16.78 -20.67
N VAL A 602 -20.23 15.84 -21.37
CA VAL A 602 -19.06 16.06 -22.21
C VAL A 602 -19.45 15.67 -23.63
N LYS A 603 -19.43 16.64 -24.55
CA LYS A 603 -19.71 16.40 -25.97
C LYS A 603 -18.40 16.19 -26.69
N LEU A 604 -18.25 15.04 -27.33
CA LEU A 604 -17.07 14.69 -28.11
C LEU A 604 -17.46 14.56 -29.57
N LYS A 605 -16.89 15.42 -30.43
CA LYS A 605 -17.09 15.37 -31.87
C LYS A 605 -15.84 14.75 -32.49
N ILE A 606 -16.01 13.59 -33.11
CA ILE A 606 -14.94 12.86 -33.76
C ILE A 606 -15.15 12.93 -35.27
N SER A 607 -14.19 13.52 -35.98
CA SER A 607 -14.18 13.57 -37.44
C SER A 607 -13.54 12.32 -38.03
N LYS A 608 -13.92 12.01 -39.28
CA LYS A 608 -13.25 10.99 -40.06
C LYS A 608 -11.75 11.28 -40.19
N ARG A 609 -10.94 10.24 -40.14
CA ARG A 609 -9.51 10.35 -40.41
C ARG A 609 -9.28 10.89 -41.82
N SER A 610 -8.61 12.03 -41.93
CA SER A 610 -8.26 12.58 -43.24
C SER A 610 -7.16 11.72 -43.89
N ARG A 611 -7.31 11.36 -45.18
CA ARG A 611 -6.30 10.58 -45.94
C ARG A 611 -4.97 11.34 -46.16
N ALA A 612 -4.81 12.54 -45.62
CA ALA A 612 -3.68 13.41 -45.86
C ALA A 612 -2.40 13.02 -45.10
N GLY A 613 -2.49 12.15 -44.09
CA GLY A 613 -1.34 11.76 -43.25
C GLY A 613 -0.37 10.73 -43.85
N THR A 614 -0.66 10.12 -45.01
CA THR A 614 0.24 9.13 -45.64
C THR A 614 1.13 9.73 -46.73
N ARG A 615 1.24 11.06 -46.82
CA ARG A 615 2.08 11.76 -47.81
C ARG A 615 3.17 12.56 -47.12
N GLY A 616 3.97 11.87 -46.33
CA GLY A 616 5.14 12.40 -45.63
C GLY A 616 6.38 11.57 -45.87
N MET A 617 6.57 11.03 -47.08
CA MET A 617 7.85 10.57 -47.61
C MET A 617 7.68 10.38 -49.12
N LEU A 618 8.63 10.92 -49.90
CA LEU A 618 8.76 10.83 -51.36
C LEU A 618 7.84 11.75 -52.17
N SER A 619 8.31 12.99 -52.35
CA SER A 619 8.16 13.68 -53.62
C SER A 619 9.53 14.22 -54.01
N ASP A 620 10.24 13.49 -54.88
CA ASP A 620 11.15 14.10 -55.85
C ASP A 620 11.09 13.29 -57.15
N GLU A 621 10.61 14.02 -58.17
CA GLU A 621 10.93 14.02 -59.59
C GLU A 621 10.95 12.77 -60.49
N ASN A 622 10.32 13.02 -61.66
CA ASN A 622 10.55 12.51 -63.01
C ASN A 622 9.70 11.33 -63.50
N GLY A 623 8.89 11.65 -64.52
CA GLY A 623 8.06 10.71 -65.25
C GLY A 623 8.76 10.07 -66.45
N ILE A 624 8.05 9.13 -67.09
CA ILE A 624 7.90 8.91 -68.53
C ILE A 624 6.90 7.74 -68.71
N VAL A 625 6.19 7.80 -69.83
CA VAL A 625 5.12 6.93 -70.34
C VAL A 625 5.69 5.64 -70.97
N ALA A 626 5.05 4.47 -70.79
CA ALA A 626 4.63 3.53 -71.86
C ALA A 626 4.27 2.11 -71.35
N GLU A 627 3.09 1.65 -71.79
CA GLU A 627 2.63 0.34 -72.30
C GLU A 627 2.98 -1.02 -71.63
N ASP A 628 1.89 -1.77 -71.36
CA ASP A 628 1.59 -3.22 -71.48
C ASP A 628 2.72 -4.25 -71.56
N VAL A 629 2.67 -5.29 -70.72
CA VAL A 629 2.81 -6.74 -71.06
C VAL A 629 2.31 -7.60 -69.86
N GLU A 630 1.58 -8.66 -70.17
CA GLU A 630 1.03 -9.69 -69.25
C GLU A 630 2.08 -10.75 -68.78
N GLU A 631 1.60 -11.61 -67.87
CA GLU A 631 2.02 -12.98 -67.56
C GLU A 631 3.10 -13.23 -66.47
N ASP A 632 2.57 -13.90 -65.43
CA ASP A 632 3.02 -15.15 -64.81
C ASP A 632 4.19 -15.21 -63.80
N GLU A 633 3.75 -15.68 -62.61
CA GLU A 633 4.27 -16.76 -61.76
C GLU A 633 5.73 -16.82 -61.28
N GLU A 634 5.82 -17.35 -60.06
CA GLU A 634 6.94 -18.02 -59.40
C GLU A 634 7.95 -17.22 -58.55
N GLU A 635 7.86 -17.58 -57.27
CA GLU A 635 8.95 -18.07 -56.42
C GLU A 635 9.80 -17.15 -55.54
N GLU A 636 10.13 -17.79 -54.41
CA GLU A 636 10.77 -17.38 -53.19
C GLU A 636 12.10 -16.64 -53.35
N ALA A 637 12.43 -15.82 -52.35
CA ALA A 637 13.77 -15.81 -51.79
C ALA A 637 13.74 -15.20 -50.38
N VAL A 638 13.76 -16.07 -49.37
CA VAL A 638 14.37 -15.79 -48.08
C VAL A 638 15.89 -15.94 -48.27
N TYR A 639 16.65 -14.95 -47.82
CA TYR A 639 18.07 -15.03 -47.43
C TYR A 639 18.16 -14.19 -46.15
N ASP A 640 18.35 -14.75 -44.96
CA ASP A 640 19.52 -15.46 -44.39
C ASP A 640 20.74 -14.58 -44.10
N GLU A 641 21.38 -15.00 -43.01
CA GLU A 641 22.68 -14.65 -42.43
C GLU A 641 22.73 -13.54 -41.38
N ASP A 642 23.39 -13.70 -40.24
CA ASP A 642 23.84 -14.81 -39.39
C ASP A 642 24.75 -14.14 -38.34
N TYR A 643 24.79 -14.65 -37.10
CA TYR A 643 26.04 -15.16 -36.53
C TYR A 643 25.85 -15.80 -35.15
N GLU A 644 26.32 -17.03 -35.10
CA GLU A 644 26.30 -18.05 -34.06
C GLU A 644 27.30 -17.82 -32.91
N SER A 645 27.10 -18.56 -31.82
CA SER A 645 28.00 -19.66 -31.37
C SER A 645 27.56 -20.12 -29.97
N GLU A 646 26.97 -21.31 -29.83
CA GLU A 646 27.59 -22.66 -29.77
C GLU A 646 28.06 -23.04 -28.35
N TYR A 647 27.43 -24.09 -27.79
CA TYR A 647 27.99 -25.44 -27.57
C TYR A 647 26.96 -26.21 -26.72
N SER A 648 26.14 -27.04 -27.36
CA SER A 648 26.27 -28.52 -27.55
C SER A 648 25.79 -29.29 -26.30
N GLU A 649 24.60 -29.91 -26.33
CA GLU A 649 24.33 -31.32 -26.72
C GLU A 649 24.69 -32.29 -25.58
N GLU A 650 23.93 -33.33 -25.24
CA GLU A 650 23.32 -34.39 -26.06
C GLU A 650 22.02 -34.88 -25.35
N GLU A 651 20.91 -35.05 -26.09
CA GLU A 651 20.35 -36.32 -26.64
C GLU A 651 19.87 -37.30 -25.55
N ASP A 652 18.80 -38.08 -25.63
CA ASP A 652 17.75 -38.43 -26.59
C ASP A 652 16.86 -39.42 -25.77
N ASP A 653 15.65 -39.86 -26.09
CA ASP A 653 14.83 -39.79 -27.28
C ASP A 653 13.36 -40.04 -26.86
N LYS A 654 12.45 -39.54 -27.71
CA LYS A 654 11.14 -40.07 -28.15
C LYS A 654 10.41 -41.13 -27.29
N SER A 655 9.08 -41.15 -27.14
CA SER A 655 7.99 -40.79 -28.08
C SER A 655 6.66 -40.97 -27.29
N LYS A 656 5.69 -40.02 -27.37
CA LYS A 656 4.45 -40.08 -28.19
C LYS A 656 3.65 -41.39 -28.00
N GLU A 657 2.37 -41.45 -27.62
CA GLU A 657 1.15 -40.69 -27.96
C GLU A 657 0.08 -41.02 -26.86
N VAL A 658 -0.77 -40.09 -26.36
CA VAL A 658 -2.09 -39.66 -26.91
C VAL A 658 -2.98 -40.89 -27.21
N LYS A 659 -4.12 -41.18 -26.57
CA LYS A 659 -5.34 -40.38 -26.34
C LYS A 659 -6.35 -41.18 -25.50
N GLU A 660 -7.16 -40.45 -24.74
CA GLU A 660 -8.59 -40.68 -24.39
C GLU A 660 -9.07 -42.02 -23.81
N GLU A 661 -9.65 -41.96 -22.60
CA GLU A 661 -10.98 -42.51 -22.34
C GLU A 661 -11.66 -41.87 -21.11
N PRO A 662 -13.00 -41.73 -21.08
CA PRO A 662 -13.76 -41.20 -19.95
C PRO A 662 -14.49 -42.28 -19.13
N LYS A 663 -14.60 -42.01 -17.82
CA LYS A 663 -15.72 -42.31 -16.88
C LYS A 663 -16.26 -43.76 -16.71
N GLN A 664 -16.41 -44.03 -15.41
CA GLN A 664 -17.56 -44.63 -14.69
C GLN A 664 -17.53 -46.13 -14.31
N ASN A 665 -17.37 -46.31 -12.99
CA ASN A 665 -18.20 -47.06 -12.03
C ASN A 665 -18.27 -48.59 -12.05
N SER A 666 -18.42 -49.09 -10.80
CA SER A 666 -18.88 -50.42 -10.32
C SER A 666 -17.95 -51.58 -10.62
N ASP A 667 -17.78 -52.60 -9.79
CA ASP A 667 -18.09 -52.99 -8.41
C ASP A 667 -17.37 -54.37 -8.26
N ASP A 668 -17.33 -54.93 -7.05
CA ASP A 668 -16.87 -56.28 -6.68
C ASP A 668 -15.35 -56.52 -6.70
N GLU A 669 -14.65 -56.58 -5.56
CA GLU A 669 -14.67 -57.59 -4.49
C GLU A 669 -14.45 -59.05 -4.94
N SER A 670 -13.47 -59.66 -4.25
CA SER A 670 -13.23 -61.09 -4.00
C SER A 670 -12.08 -61.80 -4.75
N GLU A 671 -11.00 -61.99 -3.98
CA GLU A 671 -10.31 -63.26 -3.68
C GLU A 671 -9.82 -64.19 -4.80
N SER A 672 -8.49 -64.29 -4.92
CA SER A 672 -7.71 -65.56 -4.96
C SER A 672 -6.21 -65.21 -4.90
N GLU A 673 -5.54 -65.40 -3.77
CA GLU A 673 -4.56 -66.49 -3.54
C GLU A 673 -3.31 -66.43 -4.45
N GLU A 674 -2.23 -65.81 -3.97
CA GLU A 674 -1.01 -66.47 -3.42
C GLU A 674 -0.05 -65.44 -2.79
#